data_AF-A0A378IME8-F1
#
_entry.id   AF-A0A378IME8-F1
#
_cell.length_a   1.000
_cell.length_b   1.000
_cell.length_c   1.000
_cell.angle_alpha   90.00
_cell.angle_beta   90.00
_cell.angle_gamma   90.00
#
_symmetry.space_group_name_H-M   'P 1'
#
loop_
_entity.id
_entity.type
_entity.pdbx_description
1 polymer ?
#
loop_
_entity_poly.entity_id
_entity_poly.type
_entity_poly.pdbx_seq_one_letter_code
_entity_poly.pdbx_strand_id
1 'polypeptide(L)'
;MPYLIRGSFKNIFAAFGRDFFSSDGSNIEDLRRDLERSPLLGTPDQCKTHIETWMDPELSDHEHYSQGNMFGEILKMLLGADVYTHPLKLANEQPEEAAKNIGKLDFGFIDHAGQLAAFHLEYRKDKPGQWLAGIIKNTNKIPEEREVIFISSFKPKVVDSKQGIEVVNVESGPIPLIGTKDKPLVHNPLVRNLVQSIIQKNGEVHPDSSIANQFTQIVSEKAYQPNERLLASLHKNVGKALANPGLKILEQLDLDTYKVPHLEKCLNQSKPFFQHLLALGKLKDKALARDKGILLLFLDSLNLLETYSQHKNAVWLPALADYIKRDLLGSSSQDVLLNISHVSRLWSMLSKSLSDNSKATIIDAFLRSSKSLGIEKSLLNIQNEDEAKVILNRIRNGESELQLFLDEMHRYEHLAGVLVNLSSSVSIQEFRKIATTPAIHEAYFLLQKNNIILPDNKILLDPVQFEQLNLFISELKTPDADKIARVEVMLWLSYQKRFDYFTDNQDNNEYLQLLQQLIHLHALDARNLDESLHKVEVFLKDIRPEILKQGKSHNVRSMAMLIQCYLNYPGDKPLLVLPRLLDETQIRLFQYLIKHENNESLLIALVDQLQTYPGLAGQLWRMVDRGESVSGIIKIGTDPALSLLQSENVAFKAEGASELTPFVSKLQEITRTEPNAALRKSFLEAALVLAKDNSLKMELLNPRAQLQRKTLADLQHAVPGNEDYLRLAAGDDSKSHDFNLILQQIFSRQLPASGQKLLIEAAYTALNNNKLDSLQADSPEKKRLAKPLGQMRTQMQLMDHFHGLQLEQKYLDLLMGQDTNSQRFFNAAVFVETQCEEMRKRLLKTNPAKHNLMLEHEANYRKALYSILYDGLTSPAGSKNKNELSQRLRDAEQPLLSVLDVDSRPALRRTMKVIANFFSILLIGIPNMIHHRRTGHWAFFDRTRSSETVSTVSEKVRKEIESPSPKAGG
;
A
#
# COMPACT_ATOMS: atom_id res chain seq x y z
N MET A 1 12.19 -54.67 0.79
CA MET A 1 12.18 -54.30 -0.64
C MET A 1 11.01 -53.38 -0.87
N PRO A 2 11.22 -52.18 -1.43
CA PRO A 2 10.13 -51.27 -1.78
C PRO A 2 9.27 -51.79 -2.93
N TYR A 3 8.06 -51.23 -3.04
CA TYR A 3 7.07 -51.51 -4.07
C TYR A 3 6.93 -50.28 -4.95
N LEU A 4 7.22 -50.40 -6.25
CA LEU A 4 6.97 -49.39 -7.26
C LEU A 4 5.58 -49.62 -7.87
N ILE A 5 4.78 -48.56 -7.94
CA ILE A 5 3.48 -48.51 -8.60
C ILE A 5 3.52 -47.44 -9.69
N ARG A 6 3.09 -47.78 -10.90
CA ARG A 6 3.00 -46.85 -12.02
C ARG A 6 1.67 -46.97 -12.75
N GLY A 7 1.15 -45.85 -13.23
CA GLY A 7 -0.09 -45.78 -14.00
C GLY A 7 -0.53 -44.34 -14.24
N SER A 8 -1.68 -44.16 -14.88
CA SER A 8 -2.34 -42.85 -14.90
C SER A 8 -2.91 -42.51 -13.53
N PHE A 9 -3.09 -41.22 -13.24
CA PHE A 9 -3.69 -40.76 -12.00
C PHE A 9 -5.05 -41.42 -11.76
N LYS A 10 -5.91 -41.47 -12.79
CA LYS A 10 -7.21 -42.17 -12.72
C LYS A 10 -7.08 -43.64 -12.32
N ASN A 11 -6.21 -44.38 -12.99
CA ASN A 11 -6.04 -45.81 -12.76
C ASN A 11 -5.48 -46.09 -11.36
N ILE A 12 -4.50 -45.31 -10.91
CA ILE A 12 -3.95 -45.46 -9.56
C ILE A 12 -5.03 -45.13 -8.52
N PHE A 13 -5.69 -43.99 -8.61
CA PHE A 13 -6.72 -43.63 -7.60
C PHE A 13 -7.87 -44.65 -7.58
N ALA A 14 -8.33 -45.13 -8.73
CA ALA A 14 -9.32 -46.21 -8.81
C ALA A 14 -8.83 -47.51 -8.15
N ALA A 15 -7.58 -47.91 -8.40
CA ALA A 15 -7.00 -49.12 -7.80
C ALA A 15 -6.93 -49.07 -6.27
N PHE A 16 -6.87 -47.87 -5.67
CA PHE A 16 -6.94 -47.66 -4.22
C PHE A 16 -8.35 -47.40 -3.69
N GLY A 17 -9.40 -47.49 -4.52
CA GLY A 17 -10.79 -47.22 -4.13
C GLY A 17 -11.06 -45.73 -3.87
N ARG A 18 -10.38 -44.86 -4.62
CA ARG A 18 -10.38 -43.39 -4.50
C ARG A 18 -10.70 -42.70 -5.82
N ASP A 19 -11.49 -43.35 -6.67
CA ASP A 19 -11.95 -42.88 -7.97
C ASP A 19 -12.63 -41.50 -7.95
N PHE A 20 -13.26 -41.12 -6.82
CA PHE A 20 -13.87 -39.79 -6.64
C PHE A 20 -12.90 -38.60 -6.72
N PHE A 21 -11.58 -38.80 -6.61
CA PHE A 21 -10.60 -37.74 -6.89
C PHE A 21 -10.32 -37.56 -8.39
N SER A 22 -10.90 -38.41 -9.23
CA SER A 22 -10.83 -38.33 -10.69
C SER A 22 -12.11 -37.80 -11.34
N SER A 23 -13.18 -37.57 -10.56
CA SER A 23 -14.44 -36.94 -11.03
C SER A 23 -14.38 -35.41 -10.96
N ASP A 24 -15.35 -34.75 -11.61
CA ASP A 24 -15.54 -33.28 -11.68
C ASP A 24 -14.99 -32.56 -10.44
N GLY A 25 -13.94 -31.80 -10.68
CA GLY A 25 -13.10 -31.08 -9.76
C GLY A 25 -13.64 -29.71 -9.36
N SER A 26 -12.74 -28.94 -8.78
CA SER A 26 -13.03 -27.65 -8.16
C SER A 26 -13.18 -26.55 -9.22
N ASN A 27 -13.86 -25.45 -8.90
CA ASN A 27 -13.93 -24.32 -9.83
C ASN A 27 -12.59 -23.55 -9.87
N ILE A 28 -12.43 -22.65 -10.84
CA ILE A 28 -11.22 -21.83 -11.01
C ILE A 28 -10.89 -20.95 -9.79
N GLU A 29 -11.88 -20.60 -8.95
CA GLU A 29 -11.64 -19.82 -7.73
C GLU A 29 -10.96 -20.66 -6.64
N ASP A 30 -11.30 -21.94 -6.54
CA ASP A 30 -10.63 -22.86 -5.62
C ASP A 30 -9.18 -23.12 -6.07
N LEU A 31 -8.95 -23.28 -7.39
CA LEU A 31 -7.61 -23.34 -7.95
C LEU A 31 -6.79 -22.08 -7.61
N ARG A 32 -7.37 -20.88 -7.78
CA ARG A 32 -6.67 -19.62 -7.50
C ARG A 32 -6.26 -19.50 -6.03
N ARG A 33 -7.13 -19.90 -5.09
CA ARG A 33 -6.80 -19.93 -3.65
C ARG A 33 -5.68 -20.92 -3.36
N ASP A 34 -5.66 -22.03 -4.08
CA ASP A 34 -4.69 -23.10 -3.88
C ASP A 34 -3.32 -22.77 -4.44
N LEU A 35 -3.31 -22.00 -5.52
CA LEU A 35 -2.10 -21.50 -6.16
C LEU A 35 -1.30 -20.65 -5.17
N GLU A 36 -1.95 -19.73 -4.44
CA GLU A 36 -1.32 -18.88 -3.41
C GLU A 36 -0.86 -19.61 -2.14
N ARG A 37 -1.09 -20.92 -2.03
CA ARG A 37 -0.58 -21.77 -0.94
C ARG A 37 0.28 -22.94 -1.42
N SER A 38 0.54 -23.01 -2.73
CA SER A 38 1.28 -24.13 -3.32
C SER A 38 2.79 -23.91 -3.16
N PRO A 39 3.51 -24.80 -2.46
CA PRO A 39 4.97 -24.77 -2.43
C PRO A 39 5.55 -25.16 -3.80
N LEU A 40 6.51 -24.38 -4.28
CA LEU A 40 7.22 -24.60 -5.54
C LEU A 40 8.73 -24.62 -5.30
N LEU A 41 9.40 -25.64 -5.86
CA LEU A 41 10.85 -25.70 -5.98
C LEU A 41 11.25 -25.23 -7.39
N GLY A 42 11.40 -23.91 -7.56
CA GLY A 42 11.75 -23.33 -8.85
C GLY A 42 12.26 -21.88 -8.78
N THR A 43 12.74 -21.38 -9.91
CA THR A 43 13.11 -19.97 -10.09
C THR A 43 11.87 -19.07 -10.22
N PRO A 44 12.00 -17.73 -10.15
CA PRO A 44 10.90 -16.82 -10.44
C PRO A 44 10.27 -17.03 -11.83
N ASP A 45 11.08 -17.29 -12.86
CA ASP A 45 10.58 -17.61 -14.20
C ASP A 45 9.76 -18.89 -14.21
N GLN A 46 10.21 -19.93 -13.50
CA GLN A 46 9.45 -21.16 -13.35
C GLN A 46 8.18 -20.96 -12.53
N CYS A 47 8.20 -20.09 -11.51
CA CYS A 47 6.99 -19.70 -10.79
C CYS A 47 5.99 -19.04 -11.74
N LYS A 48 6.45 -18.09 -12.56
CA LYS A 48 5.61 -17.44 -13.56
C LYS A 48 5.01 -18.44 -14.54
N THR A 49 5.81 -19.33 -15.12
CA THR A 49 5.31 -20.40 -16.01
C THR A 49 4.32 -21.32 -15.30
N HIS A 50 4.56 -21.65 -14.02
CA HIS A 50 3.64 -22.47 -13.23
C HIS A 50 2.27 -21.78 -13.07
N ILE A 51 2.27 -20.48 -12.74
CA ILE A 51 1.05 -19.67 -12.62
C ILE A 51 0.34 -19.58 -13.98
N GLU A 52 1.05 -19.17 -15.03
CA GLU A 52 0.47 -18.98 -16.37
C GLU A 52 -0.15 -20.28 -16.89
N THR A 53 0.55 -21.41 -16.75
CA THR A 53 0.04 -22.72 -17.23
C THR A 53 -1.20 -23.17 -16.45
N TRP A 54 -1.22 -23.02 -15.11
CA TRP A 54 -2.37 -23.41 -14.29
C TRP A 54 -3.54 -22.45 -14.34
N MET A 55 -3.34 -21.22 -14.81
CA MET A 55 -4.40 -20.21 -14.96
C MET A 55 -4.93 -20.13 -16.40
N ASP A 56 -4.26 -20.77 -17.36
CA ASP A 56 -4.67 -20.85 -18.75
C ASP A 56 -5.60 -22.05 -18.98
N PRO A 57 -6.88 -21.83 -19.33
CA PRO A 57 -7.86 -22.89 -19.55
C PRO A 57 -7.58 -23.73 -20.81
N GLU A 58 -6.73 -23.28 -21.74
CA GLU A 58 -6.31 -24.08 -22.89
C GLU A 58 -5.17 -25.05 -22.53
N LEU A 59 -4.36 -24.70 -21.53
CA LEU A 59 -3.21 -25.48 -21.11
C LEU A 59 -3.50 -26.38 -19.91
N SER A 60 -4.45 -25.98 -19.06
CA SER A 60 -4.82 -26.67 -17.84
C SER A 60 -6.30 -27.04 -17.81
N ASP A 61 -6.56 -28.27 -17.40
CA ASP A 61 -7.89 -28.78 -17.14
C ASP A 61 -8.31 -28.46 -15.70
N HIS A 62 -8.90 -27.28 -15.51
CA HIS A 62 -9.41 -26.88 -14.20
C HIS A 62 -10.61 -27.73 -13.77
N GLU A 63 -11.36 -28.30 -14.71
CA GLU A 63 -12.55 -29.12 -14.43
C GLU A 63 -12.21 -30.40 -13.68
N HIS A 64 -10.96 -30.90 -13.72
CA HIS A 64 -10.53 -32.04 -12.91
C HIS A 64 -9.42 -31.67 -11.93
N TYR A 65 -9.41 -30.41 -11.47
CA TYR A 65 -8.53 -29.95 -10.42
C TYR A 65 -8.97 -30.46 -9.05
N SER A 66 -8.06 -31.11 -8.34
CA SER A 66 -8.20 -31.47 -6.92
C SER A 66 -7.12 -30.76 -6.09
N GLN A 67 -7.51 -30.29 -4.90
CA GLN A 67 -6.59 -29.66 -3.95
C GLN A 67 -5.36 -30.57 -3.71
N GLY A 68 -4.17 -29.99 -3.84
CA GLY A 68 -2.90 -30.70 -3.64
C GLY A 68 -2.31 -31.33 -4.91
N ASN A 69 -2.97 -31.24 -6.08
CA ASN A 69 -2.42 -31.72 -7.35
C ASN A 69 -1.13 -30.97 -7.74
N MET A 70 -1.12 -29.64 -7.56
CA MET A 70 -0.03 -28.74 -7.97
C MET A 70 1.32 -29.07 -7.33
N PHE A 71 1.29 -29.64 -6.12
CA PHE A 71 2.46 -29.88 -5.29
C PHE A 71 2.49 -31.28 -4.68
N GLY A 72 1.62 -32.19 -5.15
CA GLY A 72 1.74 -33.63 -4.92
C GLY A 72 1.09 -34.12 -3.62
N GLU A 73 0.63 -33.22 -2.74
CA GLU A 73 0.01 -33.58 -1.47
C GLU A 73 -1.23 -34.48 -1.65
N ILE A 74 -1.89 -34.45 -2.80
CA ILE A 74 -3.01 -35.34 -3.12
C ILE A 74 -2.65 -36.83 -3.01
N LEU A 75 -1.37 -37.22 -3.19
CA LEU A 75 -0.95 -38.61 -3.12
C LEU A 75 -1.14 -39.24 -1.73
N LYS A 76 -1.17 -38.43 -0.66
CA LYS A 76 -1.51 -38.93 0.69
C LYS A 76 -2.91 -39.57 0.74
N MET A 77 -3.82 -39.11 -0.12
CA MET A 77 -5.20 -39.60 -0.15
C MET A 77 -5.32 -41.05 -0.62
N LEU A 78 -4.33 -41.58 -1.35
CA LEU A 78 -4.30 -42.97 -1.78
C LEU A 78 -4.40 -43.94 -0.60
N LEU A 79 -3.88 -43.54 0.55
CA LEU A 79 -3.79 -44.38 1.74
C LEU A 79 -4.80 -43.99 2.83
N GLY A 80 -5.68 -43.03 2.52
CA GLY A 80 -6.66 -42.46 3.42
C GLY A 80 -6.16 -41.18 4.09
N ALA A 81 -7.04 -40.17 4.14
CA ALA A 81 -6.78 -38.90 4.81
C ALA A 81 -6.76 -39.01 6.35
N ASP A 82 -7.24 -40.15 6.87
CA ASP A 82 -7.45 -40.35 8.28
C ASP A 82 -6.18 -40.86 8.98
N VAL A 83 -5.66 -40.04 9.91
CA VAL A 83 -4.52 -40.36 10.76
C VAL A 83 -4.76 -41.66 11.55
N TYR A 84 -6.02 -42.00 11.90
CA TYR A 84 -6.32 -43.24 12.61
C TYR A 84 -5.98 -44.50 11.82
N THR A 85 -6.08 -44.44 10.49
CA THR A 85 -5.86 -45.57 9.57
C THR A 85 -4.61 -45.39 8.70
N HIS A 86 -3.80 -44.37 8.97
CA HIS A 86 -2.64 -44.05 8.15
C HIS A 86 -1.63 -45.22 8.16
N PRO A 87 -1.11 -45.68 7.00
CA PRO A 87 -0.25 -46.86 6.96
C PRO A 87 1.12 -46.66 7.60
N LEU A 88 1.54 -45.40 7.77
CA LEU A 88 2.74 -45.07 8.54
C LEU A 88 2.49 -45.03 10.05
N LYS A 89 1.26 -45.11 10.54
CA LYS A 89 0.96 -45.14 11.98
C LYS A 89 1.24 -46.53 12.54
N LEU A 90 1.89 -46.60 13.71
CA LEU A 90 2.08 -47.88 14.40
C LEU A 90 0.79 -48.34 15.08
N ALA A 91 0.55 -49.66 15.16
CA ALA A 91 -0.72 -50.22 15.64
C ALA A 91 -1.19 -49.70 17.02
N ASN A 92 -0.26 -49.37 17.92
CA ASN A 92 -0.53 -48.93 19.28
C ASN A 92 -0.21 -47.43 19.52
N GLU A 93 0.16 -46.70 18.48
CA GLU A 93 0.52 -45.28 18.57
C GLU A 93 -0.74 -44.41 18.54
N GLN A 94 -0.79 -43.36 19.36
CA GLN A 94 -1.89 -42.41 19.31
C GLN A 94 -1.76 -41.50 18.08
N PRO A 95 -2.88 -41.03 17.48
CA PRO A 95 -2.83 -40.18 16.29
C PRO A 95 -1.94 -38.94 16.44
N GLU A 96 -1.95 -38.30 17.61
CA GLU A 96 -1.16 -37.11 17.90
C GLU A 96 0.34 -37.40 17.95
N GLU A 97 0.72 -38.59 18.41
CA GLU A 97 2.11 -39.06 18.39
C GLU A 97 2.54 -39.40 16.96
N ALA A 98 1.69 -40.09 16.21
CA ALA A 98 1.92 -40.41 14.80
C ALA A 98 2.13 -39.13 13.98
N ALA A 99 1.29 -38.11 14.18
CA ALA A 99 1.42 -36.83 13.48
C ALA A 99 2.76 -36.11 13.78
N LYS A 100 3.32 -36.24 14.99
CA LYS A 100 4.63 -35.68 15.35
C LYS A 100 5.79 -36.45 14.69
N ASN A 101 5.63 -37.77 14.59
CA ASN A 101 6.62 -38.68 14.03
C ASN A 101 6.60 -38.74 12.50
N ILE A 102 5.51 -38.33 11.85
CA ILE A 102 5.43 -38.26 10.39
C ILE A 102 6.04 -36.94 9.90
N GLY A 103 7.10 -37.03 9.10
CA GLY A 103 7.65 -35.94 8.31
C GLY A 103 7.02 -35.94 6.91
N LYS A 104 6.87 -34.75 6.34
CA LYS A 104 6.37 -34.55 4.98
C LYS A 104 7.22 -33.57 4.18
N LEU A 105 7.26 -33.79 2.87
CA LEU A 105 7.87 -32.90 1.89
C LEU A 105 7.03 -32.95 0.61
N ASP A 106 6.44 -31.81 0.26
CA ASP A 106 5.56 -31.65 -0.88
C ASP A 106 5.92 -30.35 -1.62
N PHE A 107 6.04 -30.43 -2.95
CA PHE A 107 6.31 -29.27 -3.79
C PHE A 107 6.01 -29.54 -5.27
N GLY A 108 5.58 -28.49 -5.96
CA GLY A 108 5.57 -28.43 -7.42
C GLY A 108 6.96 -28.14 -7.97
N PHE A 109 7.21 -28.53 -9.21
CA PHE A 109 8.40 -28.14 -9.98
C PHE A 109 8.11 -28.17 -11.47
N ILE A 110 8.96 -27.52 -12.26
CA ILE A 110 8.93 -27.60 -13.72
C ILE A 110 10.07 -28.50 -14.19
N ASP A 111 9.76 -29.47 -15.02
CA ASP A 111 10.77 -30.35 -15.60
C ASP A 111 11.54 -29.66 -16.76
N HIS A 112 12.58 -30.32 -17.29
CA HIS A 112 13.35 -29.74 -18.40
C HIS A 112 12.59 -29.62 -19.72
N ALA A 113 11.46 -30.31 -19.86
CA ALA A 113 10.57 -30.21 -21.02
C ALA A 113 9.50 -29.12 -20.83
N GLY A 114 9.58 -28.33 -19.74
CA GLY A 114 8.60 -27.30 -19.41
C GLY A 114 7.29 -27.85 -18.83
N GLN A 115 7.23 -29.16 -18.52
CA GLN A 115 6.02 -29.78 -17.99
C GLN A 115 5.91 -29.58 -16.49
N LEU A 116 4.69 -29.34 -16.01
CA LEU A 116 4.41 -29.22 -14.59
C LEU A 116 4.39 -30.59 -13.94
N ALA A 117 5.21 -30.75 -12.91
CA ALA A 117 5.29 -31.96 -12.13
C ALA A 117 5.19 -31.63 -10.63
N ALA A 118 4.89 -32.64 -9.83
CA ALA A 118 4.80 -32.50 -8.39
C ALA A 118 5.45 -33.68 -7.70
N PHE A 119 6.05 -33.44 -6.54
CA PHE A 119 6.71 -34.44 -5.71
C PHE A 119 6.06 -34.49 -4.34
N HIS A 120 5.90 -35.69 -3.81
CA HIS A 120 5.43 -35.93 -2.45
C HIS A 120 6.28 -36.99 -1.78
N LEU A 121 6.58 -36.78 -0.51
CA LEU A 121 7.23 -37.73 0.38
C LEU A 121 6.59 -37.64 1.77
N GLU A 122 6.23 -38.78 2.30
CA GLU A 122 5.88 -38.96 3.71
C GLU A 122 6.75 -40.05 4.32
N TYR A 123 7.23 -39.82 5.53
CA TYR A 123 8.16 -40.73 6.19
C TYR A 123 8.04 -40.65 7.70
N ARG A 124 8.46 -41.71 8.40
CA ARG A 124 8.61 -41.71 9.85
C ARG A 124 9.98 -41.22 10.26
N LYS A 125 10.05 -40.19 11.11
CA LYS A 125 11.28 -39.65 11.69
C LYS A 125 11.95 -40.63 12.66
N ASP A 126 11.15 -41.38 13.42
CA ASP A 126 11.59 -42.38 14.39
C ASP A 126 11.91 -43.74 13.75
N LYS A 127 11.38 -44.00 12.56
CA LYS A 127 11.66 -45.20 11.75
C LYS A 127 11.93 -44.83 10.29
N PRO A 128 13.12 -44.30 9.96
CA PRO A 128 13.42 -43.76 8.63
C PRO A 128 13.27 -44.75 7.47
N GLY A 129 13.26 -46.07 7.73
CA GLY A 129 12.95 -47.11 6.74
C GLY A 129 11.46 -47.24 6.39
N GLN A 130 10.56 -46.53 7.06
CA GLN A 130 9.12 -46.48 6.77
C GLN A 130 8.74 -45.14 6.13
N TRP A 131 8.50 -45.19 4.83
CA TRP A 131 8.19 -44.04 3.99
C TRP A 131 7.43 -44.43 2.72
N LEU A 132 6.88 -43.42 2.07
CA LEU A 132 6.28 -43.46 0.74
C LEU A 132 6.66 -42.18 0.00
N ALA A 133 6.88 -42.28 -1.30
CA ALA A 133 7.17 -41.13 -2.14
C ALA A 133 6.46 -41.28 -3.48
N GLY A 134 6.15 -40.17 -4.13
CA GLY A 134 5.58 -40.22 -5.46
C GLY A 134 5.79 -38.94 -6.24
N ILE A 135 5.64 -39.10 -7.56
CA ILE A 135 5.74 -38.03 -8.53
C ILE A 135 4.51 -38.08 -9.41
N ILE A 136 3.90 -36.92 -9.62
CA ILE A 136 2.84 -36.71 -10.60
C ILE A 136 3.44 -35.87 -11.72
N LYS A 137 3.38 -36.34 -12.96
CA LYS A 137 3.72 -35.54 -14.14
C LYS A 137 2.46 -35.00 -14.80
N ASN A 138 2.63 -33.91 -15.54
CA ASN A 138 1.56 -33.25 -16.27
C ASN A 138 0.41 -32.87 -15.34
N THR A 139 0.72 -32.31 -14.17
CA THR A 139 -0.26 -32.07 -13.10
C THR A 139 -1.46 -31.23 -13.54
N ASN A 140 -1.29 -30.40 -14.56
CA ASN A 140 -2.30 -29.56 -15.20
C ASN A 140 -3.21 -30.27 -16.22
N LYS A 141 -2.91 -31.50 -16.66
CA LYS A 141 -3.71 -32.23 -17.66
C LYS A 141 -4.88 -33.00 -17.05
N ILE A 142 -5.70 -33.65 -17.86
CA ILE A 142 -6.79 -34.53 -17.39
C ILE A 142 -6.24 -35.76 -16.63
N PRO A 143 -7.01 -36.41 -15.73
CA PRO A 143 -6.56 -37.55 -14.93
C PRO A 143 -5.95 -38.73 -15.70
N GLU A 144 -6.37 -38.96 -16.95
CA GLU A 144 -5.85 -40.01 -17.83
C GLU A 144 -4.44 -39.72 -18.35
N GLU A 145 -4.10 -38.44 -18.53
CA GLU A 145 -2.81 -37.96 -19.06
C GLU A 145 -1.77 -37.68 -17.97
N ARG A 146 -2.22 -37.58 -16.71
CA ARG A 146 -1.36 -37.44 -15.53
C ARG A 146 -0.68 -38.78 -15.26
N GLU A 147 0.63 -38.85 -15.46
CA GLU A 147 1.42 -40.03 -15.07
C GLU A 147 1.74 -39.96 -13.57
N VAL A 148 1.43 -41.02 -12.83
CA VAL A 148 1.80 -41.14 -11.41
C VAL A 148 2.81 -42.27 -11.24
N ILE A 149 3.91 -41.96 -10.59
CA ILE A 149 4.98 -42.88 -10.21
C ILE A 149 5.06 -42.86 -8.70
N PHE A 150 4.69 -43.95 -8.05
CA PHE A 150 4.55 -44.04 -6.60
C PHE A 150 5.42 -45.18 -6.07
N ILE A 151 6.14 -44.97 -4.97
CA ILE A 151 6.97 -45.99 -4.34
C ILE A 151 6.71 -46.01 -2.84
N SER A 152 6.62 -47.20 -2.26
CA SER A 152 6.46 -47.37 -0.83
C SER A 152 7.44 -48.40 -0.28
N SER A 153 7.98 -48.13 0.91
CA SER A 153 8.80 -49.07 1.67
C SER A 153 8.03 -50.28 2.21
N PHE A 154 6.69 -50.22 2.20
CA PHE A 154 5.78 -51.28 2.65
C PHE A 154 4.80 -51.66 1.55
N LYS A 155 4.22 -52.87 1.65
CA LYS A 155 3.26 -53.36 0.66
C LYS A 155 1.96 -52.54 0.73
N PRO A 156 1.62 -51.76 -0.30
CA PRO A 156 0.39 -50.97 -0.29
C PRO A 156 -0.84 -51.88 -0.43
N LYS A 157 -1.93 -51.51 0.23
CA LYS A 157 -3.21 -52.24 0.13
C LYS A 157 -3.99 -51.72 -1.09
N VAL A 158 -3.78 -52.37 -2.23
CA VAL A 158 -4.53 -52.13 -3.46
C VAL A 158 -5.87 -52.86 -3.39
N VAL A 159 -6.97 -52.17 -3.71
CA VAL A 159 -8.34 -52.71 -3.69
C VAL A 159 -8.63 -53.50 -4.96
N ASP A 160 -8.23 -52.98 -6.12
CA ASP A 160 -8.40 -53.64 -7.43
C ASP A 160 -7.14 -53.50 -8.29
N SER A 161 -6.38 -54.58 -8.44
CA SER A 161 -5.15 -54.60 -9.24
C SER A 161 -5.40 -54.71 -10.75
N LYS A 162 -6.65 -54.85 -11.22
CA LYS A 162 -6.97 -55.00 -12.65
C LYS A 162 -7.04 -53.67 -13.41
N GLN A 163 -6.88 -52.54 -12.74
CA GLN A 163 -7.03 -51.18 -13.28
C GLN A 163 -5.86 -50.70 -14.16
N GLY A 164 -5.10 -51.59 -14.81
CA GLY A 164 -3.99 -51.18 -15.68
C GLY A 164 -2.87 -50.44 -14.94
N ILE A 165 -2.61 -50.81 -13.69
CA ILE A 165 -1.46 -50.35 -12.91
C ILE A 165 -0.36 -51.40 -12.91
N GLU A 166 0.90 -50.96 -12.94
CA GLU A 166 2.06 -51.83 -12.81
C GLU A 166 2.53 -51.81 -11.35
N VAL A 167 2.63 -52.99 -10.70
CA VAL A 167 3.16 -53.12 -9.33
C VAL A 167 4.36 -54.05 -9.34
N VAL A 168 5.55 -53.52 -9.07
CA VAL A 168 6.81 -54.26 -9.15
C VAL A 168 7.60 -54.13 -7.86
N ASN A 169 8.19 -55.23 -7.40
CA ASN A 169 9.20 -55.19 -6.34
C ASN A 169 10.50 -54.66 -6.91
N VAL A 170 11.07 -53.63 -6.28
CA VAL A 170 12.28 -52.99 -6.75
C VAL A 170 13.37 -53.02 -5.68
N GLU A 171 14.62 -52.82 -6.11
CA GLU A 171 15.73 -52.64 -5.18
C GLU A 171 15.51 -51.38 -4.31
N SER A 172 16.03 -51.43 -3.08
CA SER A 172 15.98 -50.29 -2.17
C SER A 172 16.76 -49.10 -2.72
N GLY A 173 16.23 -47.89 -2.53
CA GLY A 173 16.89 -46.63 -2.88
C GLY A 173 16.08 -45.74 -3.84
N PRO A 174 16.69 -44.67 -4.37
CA PRO A 174 16.00 -43.63 -5.14
C PRO A 174 15.85 -43.97 -6.63
N ILE A 175 16.65 -44.93 -7.14
CA ILE A 175 16.73 -45.29 -8.57
C ILE A 175 15.35 -45.59 -9.19
N PRO A 176 14.45 -46.36 -8.53
CA PRO A 176 13.15 -46.66 -9.11
C PRO A 176 12.25 -45.43 -9.33
N LEU A 177 12.42 -44.37 -8.52
CA LEU A 177 11.62 -43.14 -8.68
C LEU A 177 12.19 -42.21 -9.76
N ILE A 178 13.51 -42.13 -9.85
CA ILE A 178 14.19 -41.15 -10.71
C ILE A 178 14.64 -41.71 -12.07
N GLY A 179 14.61 -43.04 -12.23
CA GLY A 179 15.15 -43.75 -13.39
C GLY A 179 16.67 -43.90 -13.38
N THR A 180 17.23 -44.41 -14.48
CA THR A 180 18.68 -44.51 -14.68
C THR A 180 19.23 -43.22 -15.28
N LYS A 181 20.55 -43.09 -15.35
CA LYS A 181 21.18 -41.95 -16.06
C LYS A 181 20.74 -41.89 -17.53
N ASP A 182 20.60 -43.05 -18.17
CA ASP A 182 20.25 -43.16 -19.60
C ASP A 182 18.74 -43.03 -19.85
N LYS A 183 17.91 -43.34 -18.85
CA LYS A 183 16.44 -43.25 -18.93
C LYS A 183 15.88 -42.62 -17.66
N PRO A 184 16.07 -41.31 -17.46
CA PRO A 184 15.55 -40.64 -16.28
C PRO A 184 14.03 -40.51 -16.34
N LEU A 185 13.36 -40.82 -15.23
CA LEU A 185 11.94 -40.57 -15.04
C LEU A 185 11.67 -39.13 -14.59
N VAL A 186 12.64 -38.53 -13.88
CA VAL A 186 12.60 -37.13 -13.45
C VAL A 186 13.64 -36.36 -14.25
N HIS A 187 13.20 -35.55 -15.21
CA HIS A 187 14.11 -34.80 -16.08
C HIS A 187 14.76 -33.63 -15.36
N ASN A 188 14.14 -33.05 -14.33
CA ASN A 188 14.75 -32.00 -13.53
C ASN A 188 15.92 -32.55 -12.67
N PRO A 189 17.18 -32.14 -12.91
CA PRO A 189 18.35 -32.71 -12.28
C PRO A 189 18.51 -32.26 -10.83
N LEU A 190 17.99 -31.08 -10.47
CA LEU A 190 17.92 -30.65 -9.08
C LEU A 190 17.00 -31.56 -8.27
N VAL A 191 15.77 -31.80 -8.74
CA VAL A 191 14.82 -32.71 -8.08
C VAL A 191 15.37 -34.13 -8.03
N ARG A 192 16.00 -34.60 -9.12
CA ARG A 192 16.68 -35.90 -9.14
C ARG A 192 17.74 -36.02 -8.05
N ASN A 193 18.65 -35.05 -7.97
CA ASN A 193 19.73 -35.04 -6.98
C ASN A 193 19.18 -34.92 -5.55
N LEU A 194 18.07 -34.19 -5.38
CA LEU A 194 17.36 -34.05 -4.11
C LEU A 194 16.77 -35.38 -3.64
N VAL A 195 15.98 -36.04 -4.50
CA VAL A 195 15.42 -37.37 -4.20
C VAL A 195 16.54 -38.38 -3.90
N GLN A 196 17.64 -38.37 -4.66
CA GLN A 196 18.79 -39.24 -4.40
C GLN A 196 19.47 -39.01 -3.06
N SER A 197 19.45 -37.78 -2.56
CA SER A 197 20.06 -37.42 -1.29
C SER A 197 19.11 -37.68 -0.11
N ILE A 198 17.81 -37.62 -0.35
CA ILE A 198 16.75 -37.86 0.62
C ILE A 198 16.55 -39.37 0.84
N ILE A 199 16.36 -40.16 -0.22
CA ILE A 199 16.18 -41.61 -0.10
C ILE A 199 17.54 -42.27 -0.28
N GLN A 200 18.12 -42.73 0.82
CA GLN A 200 19.45 -43.30 0.87
C GLN A 200 19.50 -44.69 0.24
N LYS A 201 20.71 -45.15 -0.13
CA LYS A 201 20.90 -46.47 -0.77
C LYS A 201 20.50 -47.66 0.11
N ASN A 202 20.54 -47.49 1.43
CA ASN A 202 20.06 -48.50 2.39
C ASN A 202 18.52 -48.59 2.43
N GLY A 203 17.81 -47.71 1.72
CA GLY A 203 16.35 -47.64 1.71
C GLY A 203 15.76 -46.83 2.86
N GLU A 204 16.56 -46.04 3.57
CA GLU A 204 16.08 -45.13 4.63
C GLU A 204 15.98 -43.68 4.11
N VAL A 205 15.10 -42.90 4.71
CA VAL A 205 15.00 -41.45 4.46
C VAL A 205 16.04 -40.71 5.32
N HIS A 206 16.69 -39.71 4.74
CA HIS A 206 17.65 -38.88 5.46
C HIS A 206 16.94 -38.19 6.65
N PRO A 207 17.52 -38.19 7.87
CA PRO A 207 16.84 -37.67 9.06
C PRO A 207 16.51 -36.18 8.97
N ASP A 208 17.30 -35.42 8.21
CA ASP A 208 17.12 -33.99 7.98
C ASP A 208 16.42 -33.67 6.64
N SER A 209 15.64 -34.61 6.08
CA SER A 209 14.94 -34.41 4.79
C SER A 209 13.96 -33.24 4.77
N SER A 210 13.41 -32.86 5.92
CA SER A 210 12.48 -31.72 6.03
C SER A 210 13.15 -30.36 5.78
N ILE A 211 14.48 -30.26 5.87
CA ILE A 211 15.24 -29.06 5.45
C ILE A 211 14.99 -28.73 3.97
N ALA A 212 14.65 -29.71 3.13
CA ALA A 212 14.29 -29.46 1.74
C ALA A 212 13.10 -28.49 1.59
N ASN A 213 12.18 -28.44 2.56
CA ASN A 213 11.06 -27.48 2.56
C ASN A 213 11.54 -26.03 2.60
N GLN A 214 12.73 -25.74 3.12
CA GLN A 214 13.26 -24.38 3.16
C GLN A 214 13.65 -23.86 1.78
N PHE A 215 13.84 -24.74 0.80
CA PHE A 215 14.18 -24.38 -0.58
C PHE A 215 12.96 -24.20 -1.48
N THR A 216 11.77 -24.46 -0.96
CA THR A 216 10.52 -24.20 -1.65
C THR A 216 10.02 -22.81 -1.28
N GLN A 217 9.27 -22.19 -2.18
CA GLN A 217 8.59 -20.93 -1.93
C GLN A 217 7.12 -21.08 -2.28
N ILE A 218 6.26 -20.40 -1.54
CA ILE A 218 4.84 -20.33 -1.89
C ILE A 218 4.69 -19.55 -3.20
N VAL A 219 4.00 -20.15 -4.16
CA VAL A 219 3.70 -19.53 -5.46
C VAL A 219 2.97 -18.21 -5.24
N SER A 220 3.53 -17.12 -5.77
CA SER A 220 2.94 -15.78 -5.65
C SER A 220 3.49 -14.86 -6.73
N GLU A 221 2.63 -14.14 -7.45
CA GLU A 221 3.09 -13.14 -8.43
C GLU A 221 3.86 -11.99 -7.78
N LYS A 222 3.56 -11.66 -6.51
CA LYS A 222 4.07 -10.47 -5.83
C LYS A 222 5.13 -10.77 -4.77
N ALA A 223 5.02 -11.92 -4.10
CA ALA A 223 5.84 -12.24 -2.93
C ALA A 223 6.96 -13.26 -3.21
N TYR A 224 7.01 -13.87 -4.41
CA TYR A 224 8.05 -14.84 -4.76
C TYR A 224 9.40 -14.15 -4.91
N GLN A 225 10.40 -14.59 -4.15
CA GLN A 225 11.72 -13.95 -4.12
C GLN A 225 12.69 -14.59 -5.13
N PRO A 226 13.58 -13.81 -5.76
CA PRO A 226 14.70 -14.35 -6.53
C PRO A 226 15.55 -15.32 -5.69
N ASN A 227 15.80 -16.52 -6.21
CA ASN A 227 16.43 -17.63 -5.49
C ASN A 227 17.39 -18.47 -6.35
N GLU A 228 17.84 -17.96 -7.49
CA GLU A 228 18.67 -18.69 -8.46
C GLU A 228 20.00 -19.12 -7.82
N ARG A 229 20.62 -18.24 -7.02
CA ARG A 229 21.88 -18.54 -6.32
C ARG A 229 21.67 -19.59 -5.23
N LEU A 230 20.57 -19.51 -4.48
CA LEU A 230 20.17 -20.52 -3.50
C LEU A 230 19.99 -21.89 -4.16
N LEU A 231 19.19 -21.97 -5.23
CA LEU A 231 18.92 -23.22 -5.94
C LEU A 231 20.17 -23.77 -6.63
N ALA A 232 21.04 -22.92 -7.20
CA ALA A 232 22.32 -23.35 -7.74
C ALA A 232 23.25 -23.94 -6.65
N SER A 233 23.23 -23.35 -5.45
CA SER A 233 24.00 -23.86 -4.30
C SER A 233 23.47 -25.22 -3.83
N LEU A 234 22.14 -25.39 -3.76
CA LEU A 234 21.51 -26.68 -3.50
C LEU A 234 21.88 -27.70 -4.58
N HIS A 235 21.77 -27.33 -5.86
CA HIS A 235 22.08 -28.21 -6.99
C HIS A 235 23.52 -28.73 -6.96
N LYS A 236 24.47 -27.87 -6.58
CA LYS A 236 25.90 -28.22 -6.52
C LYS A 236 26.20 -29.31 -5.50
N ASN A 237 25.52 -29.33 -4.35
CA ASN A 237 25.74 -30.35 -3.32
C ASN A 237 24.54 -30.45 -2.36
N VAL A 238 23.53 -31.23 -2.75
CA VAL A 238 22.30 -31.40 -1.96
C VAL A 238 22.58 -32.03 -0.60
N GLY A 239 23.41 -33.08 -0.55
CA GLY A 239 23.76 -33.75 0.72
C GLY A 239 24.39 -32.78 1.73
N LYS A 240 25.28 -31.88 1.28
CA LYS A 240 25.87 -30.84 2.16
C LYS A 240 24.83 -29.80 2.61
N ALA A 241 23.85 -29.48 1.77
CA ALA A 241 22.77 -28.56 2.13
C ALA A 241 21.84 -29.19 3.18
N LEU A 242 21.40 -30.45 3.00
CA LEU A 242 20.60 -31.17 3.98
C LEU A 242 21.34 -31.42 5.30
N ALA A 243 22.66 -31.57 5.26
CA ALA A 243 23.48 -31.67 6.47
C ALA A 243 23.92 -30.30 7.03
N ASN A 244 23.41 -29.18 6.52
CA ASN A 244 23.86 -27.85 6.94
C ASN A 244 23.32 -27.52 8.35
N PRO A 245 24.19 -27.30 9.34
CA PRO A 245 23.76 -27.08 10.72
C PRO A 245 23.03 -25.75 10.92
N GLY A 246 23.27 -24.74 10.07
CA GLY A 246 22.53 -23.48 10.10
C GLY A 246 21.07 -23.67 9.68
N LEU A 247 20.83 -24.33 8.55
CA LEU A 247 19.48 -24.65 8.08
C LEU A 247 18.71 -25.52 9.08
N LYS A 248 19.39 -26.49 9.69
CA LYS A 248 18.84 -27.33 10.76
C LYS A 248 18.41 -26.52 11.99
N ILE A 249 19.17 -25.49 12.37
CA ILE A 249 18.80 -24.63 13.49
C ILE A 249 17.58 -23.76 13.16
N LEU A 250 17.46 -23.24 11.93
CA LEU A 250 16.25 -22.51 11.52
C LEU A 250 14.99 -23.36 11.71
N GLU A 251 15.04 -24.62 11.28
CA GLU A 251 13.93 -25.56 11.44
C GLU A 251 13.68 -25.93 12.89
N GLN A 252 14.72 -26.31 13.65
CA GLN A 252 14.58 -26.73 15.05
C GLN A 252 14.03 -25.63 15.96
N LEU A 253 14.29 -24.36 15.63
CA LEU A 253 13.80 -23.22 16.38
C LEU A 253 12.47 -22.69 15.86
N ASP A 254 11.88 -23.30 14.82
CA ASP A 254 10.62 -22.88 14.21
C ASP A 254 10.65 -21.39 13.85
N LEU A 255 11.72 -21.00 13.15
CA LEU A 255 11.90 -19.66 12.61
C LEU A 255 11.33 -19.67 11.18
N ASP A 256 10.11 -19.20 11.00
CA ASP A 256 9.36 -19.21 9.73
C ASP A 256 9.48 -17.89 8.94
N THR A 257 9.94 -16.82 9.59
CA THR A 257 10.08 -15.47 9.01
C THR A 257 11.36 -15.25 8.19
N TYR A 258 12.14 -16.30 7.91
CA TYR A 258 13.35 -16.14 7.09
C TYR A 258 13.02 -15.82 5.63
N LYS A 259 13.97 -15.16 4.96
CA LYS A 259 13.91 -14.82 3.53
C LYS A 259 14.97 -15.59 2.77
N VAL A 260 14.86 -15.63 1.43
CA VAL A 260 15.84 -16.34 0.58
C VAL A 260 17.30 -15.93 0.86
N PRO A 261 17.63 -14.62 1.04
CA PRO A 261 19.00 -14.22 1.38
C PRO A 261 19.52 -14.81 2.70
N HIS A 262 18.66 -15.08 3.67
CA HIS A 262 19.07 -15.70 4.95
C HIS A 262 19.51 -17.15 4.73
N LEU A 263 18.81 -17.90 3.88
CA LEU A 263 19.17 -19.27 3.52
C LEU A 263 20.49 -19.34 2.76
N GLU A 264 20.73 -18.39 1.84
CA GLU A 264 22.02 -18.28 1.15
C GLU A 264 23.17 -18.02 2.13
N LYS A 265 22.94 -17.15 3.12
CA LYS A 265 23.90 -16.90 4.20
C LYS A 265 24.11 -18.13 5.09
N CYS A 266 23.10 -18.97 5.33
CA CYS A 266 23.26 -20.26 6.03
C CYS A 266 24.16 -21.25 5.27
N LEU A 267 24.11 -21.24 3.94
CA LEU A 267 24.96 -22.10 3.12
C LEU A 267 26.43 -21.63 3.09
N ASN A 268 26.71 -20.40 3.50
CA ASN A 268 28.05 -19.84 3.56
C ASN A 268 28.56 -19.72 5.01
N GLN A 269 29.39 -20.68 5.42
CA GLN A 269 29.91 -20.75 6.79
C GLN A 269 30.78 -19.56 7.22
N SER A 270 31.33 -18.79 6.26
CA SER A 270 32.12 -17.60 6.60
C SER A 270 31.27 -16.39 6.96
N LYS A 271 29.95 -16.43 6.70
CA LYS A 271 29.06 -15.31 6.99
C LYS A 271 28.82 -15.19 8.50
N PRO A 272 28.83 -13.97 9.07
CA PRO A 272 28.54 -13.72 10.48
C PRO A 272 27.19 -14.29 10.92
N PHE A 273 26.16 -14.13 10.07
CA PHE A 273 24.82 -14.65 10.30
C PHE A 273 24.83 -16.15 10.65
N PHE A 274 25.56 -16.96 9.88
CA PHE A 274 25.68 -18.40 10.13
C PHE A 274 26.33 -18.70 11.49
N GLN A 275 27.39 -17.98 11.85
CA GLN A 275 28.08 -18.17 13.13
C GLN A 275 27.20 -17.83 14.33
N HIS A 276 26.42 -16.75 14.23
CA HIS A 276 25.45 -16.37 15.26
C HIS A 276 24.33 -17.40 15.38
N LEU A 277 23.80 -17.88 14.25
CA LEU A 277 22.78 -18.91 14.24
C LEU A 277 23.27 -20.21 14.89
N LEU A 278 24.51 -20.65 14.62
CA LEU A 278 25.13 -21.79 15.29
C LEU A 278 25.22 -21.61 16.81
N ALA A 279 25.48 -20.40 17.29
CA ALA A 279 25.51 -20.11 18.72
C ALA A 279 24.12 -20.25 19.36
N LEU A 280 23.05 -19.88 18.65
CA LEU A 280 21.67 -20.04 19.12
C LEU A 280 21.29 -21.52 19.29
N GLY A 281 21.71 -22.38 18.35
CA GLY A 281 21.46 -23.82 18.44
C GLY A 281 22.06 -24.49 19.68
N LYS A 282 23.09 -23.89 20.29
CA LYS A 282 23.76 -24.38 21.51
C LYS A 282 23.06 -23.97 22.81
N LEU A 283 22.07 -23.08 22.75
CA LEU A 283 21.34 -22.66 23.95
C LEU A 283 20.43 -23.80 24.44
N LYS A 284 20.43 -24.02 25.76
CA LYS A 284 19.56 -25.02 26.41
C LYS A 284 18.09 -24.60 26.40
N ASP A 285 17.84 -23.32 26.60
CA ASP A 285 16.49 -22.74 26.54
C ASP A 285 16.08 -22.51 25.08
N LYS A 286 15.17 -23.35 24.58
CA LYS A 286 14.69 -23.30 23.19
C LYS A 286 13.79 -22.11 22.92
N ALA A 287 13.01 -21.64 23.90
CA ALA A 287 12.16 -20.46 23.73
C ALA A 287 13.04 -19.22 23.57
N LEU A 288 14.03 -19.06 24.46
CA LEU A 288 15.00 -17.99 24.35
C LEU A 288 15.79 -18.05 23.04
N ALA A 289 16.21 -19.24 22.61
CA ALA A 289 16.91 -19.42 21.34
C ALA A 289 16.06 -18.99 20.14
N ARG A 290 14.76 -19.32 20.15
CA ARG A 290 13.80 -18.90 19.13
C ARG A 290 13.66 -17.39 19.08
N ASP A 291 13.40 -16.74 20.21
CA ASP A 291 13.23 -15.28 20.27
C ASP A 291 14.49 -14.54 19.79
N LYS A 292 15.66 -15.04 20.20
CA LYS A 292 16.95 -14.54 19.73
C LYS A 292 17.16 -14.78 18.24
N GLY A 293 16.63 -15.87 17.70
CA GLY A 293 16.61 -16.19 16.28
C GLY A 293 15.75 -15.22 15.46
N ILE A 294 14.56 -14.89 15.96
CA ILE A 294 13.68 -13.87 15.33
C ILE A 294 14.39 -12.52 15.27
N LEU A 295 15.00 -12.10 16.38
CA LEU A 295 15.80 -10.87 16.41
C LEU A 295 16.97 -10.93 15.42
N LEU A 296 17.67 -12.07 15.32
CA LEU A 296 18.78 -12.25 14.39
C LEU A 296 18.32 -12.07 12.93
N LEU A 297 17.18 -12.66 12.55
CA LEU A 297 16.59 -12.49 11.21
C LEU A 297 16.21 -11.03 10.93
N PHE A 298 15.65 -10.34 11.93
CA PHE A 298 15.32 -8.93 11.82
C PHE A 298 16.57 -8.06 11.59
N LEU A 299 17.60 -8.22 12.42
CA LEU A 299 18.86 -7.48 12.30
C LEU A 299 19.57 -7.74 10.97
N ASP A 300 19.53 -8.99 10.47
CA ASP A 300 20.11 -9.34 9.17
C ASP A 300 19.36 -8.69 8.00
N SER A 301 18.02 -8.62 8.10
CA SER A 301 17.18 -7.98 7.09
C SER A 301 17.43 -6.47 6.96
N LEU A 302 17.93 -5.83 8.02
CA LEU A 302 18.38 -4.44 8.05
C LEU A 302 19.87 -4.27 7.70
N ASN A 303 20.55 -5.36 7.30
CA ASN A 303 21.99 -5.42 7.01
C ASN A 303 22.91 -5.01 8.18
N LEU A 304 22.39 -4.97 9.41
CA LEU A 304 23.14 -4.51 10.60
C LEU A 304 24.25 -5.49 10.99
N LEU A 305 24.05 -6.80 10.76
CA LEU A 305 25.03 -7.84 11.06
C LEU A 305 26.29 -7.76 10.19
N GLU A 306 26.13 -7.44 8.90
CA GLU A 306 27.25 -7.36 7.97
C GLU A 306 28.06 -6.08 8.21
N THR A 307 27.37 -4.94 8.40
CA THR A 307 27.99 -3.68 8.84
C THR A 307 28.78 -3.86 10.13
N TYR A 308 28.23 -4.59 11.11
CA TYR A 308 28.94 -4.95 12.34
C TYR A 308 30.18 -5.82 12.08
N SER A 309 30.13 -6.78 11.17
CA SER A 309 31.28 -7.67 10.94
C SER A 309 32.49 -7.00 10.26
N GLN A 310 32.23 -5.99 9.41
CA GLN A 310 33.26 -5.33 8.60
C GLN A 310 34.06 -4.28 9.40
N HIS A 311 33.47 -3.71 10.45
CA HIS A 311 34.07 -2.60 11.20
C HIS A 311 34.80 -3.05 12.47
N LYS A 312 35.32 -4.29 12.52
CA LYS A 312 35.90 -4.97 13.70
C LYS A 312 36.90 -4.15 14.54
N ASN A 313 37.52 -3.13 13.97
CA ASN A 313 38.52 -2.26 14.62
C ASN A 313 37.97 -0.92 15.11
N ALA A 314 36.70 -0.60 14.88
CA ALA A 314 36.13 0.66 15.35
C ALA A 314 35.87 0.57 16.87
N VAL A 315 36.31 1.58 17.62
CA VAL A 315 36.28 1.62 19.10
C VAL A 315 34.87 1.41 19.68
N TRP A 316 33.82 1.70 18.90
CA TRP A 316 32.43 1.48 19.29
C TRP A 316 31.96 0.02 19.11
N LEU A 317 32.60 -0.79 18.28
CA LEU A 317 32.14 -2.15 17.95
C LEU A 317 32.21 -3.17 19.10
N PRO A 318 33.28 -3.24 19.91
CA PRO A 318 33.31 -4.12 21.07
C PRO A 318 32.19 -3.82 22.07
N ALA A 319 31.78 -2.56 22.19
CA ALA A 319 30.67 -2.16 23.06
C ALA A 319 29.30 -2.58 22.49
N LEU A 320 29.08 -2.53 21.16
CA LEU A 320 27.86 -3.09 20.56
C LEU A 320 27.88 -4.62 20.50
N ALA A 321 29.06 -5.23 20.34
CA ALA A 321 29.24 -6.68 20.46
C ALA A 321 28.85 -7.15 21.85
N ASP A 322 29.40 -6.50 22.88
CA ASP A 322 29.11 -6.79 24.28
C ASP A 322 27.68 -6.43 24.63
N TYR A 323 27.12 -5.36 24.07
CA TYR A 323 25.72 -4.97 24.27
C TYR A 323 24.73 -5.90 23.54
N ILE A 324 25.02 -6.33 22.30
CA ILE A 324 24.21 -7.36 21.61
C ILE A 324 24.26 -8.65 22.44
N LYS A 325 25.44 -9.01 22.93
CA LYS A 325 25.71 -10.22 23.70
C LYS A 325 25.17 -10.18 25.15
N ARG A 326 25.10 -9.02 25.80
CA ARG A 326 24.60 -8.81 27.19
C ARG A 326 23.15 -8.33 27.25
N ASP A 327 22.74 -7.41 26.38
CA ASP A 327 21.60 -6.51 26.62
C ASP A 327 20.48 -6.57 25.58
N LEU A 328 20.74 -6.91 24.31
CA LEU A 328 19.69 -7.21 23.31
C LEU A 328 19.23 -8.66 23.40
N LEU A 329 20.17 -9.55 23.70
CA LEU A 329 19.97 -10.97 23.96
C LEU A 329 19.76 -11.19 25.46
N GLY A 330 18.79 -10.48 26.05
CA GLY A 330 18.50 -10.48 27.48
C GLY A 330 18.48 -11.88 28.12
N SER A 331 18.64 -11.93 29.43
CA SER A 331 18.71 -13.19 30.18
C SER A 331 17.41 -13.99 30.15
N SER A 332 16.29 -13.35 29.79
CA SER A 332 14.96 -13.96 29.65
C SER A 332 14.34 -13.69 28.27
N SER A 333 13.41 -14.55 27.86
CA SER A 333 12.57 -14.39 26.65
C SER A 333 11.82 -13.04 26.67
N GLN A 334 11.36 -12.62 27.85
CA GLN A 334 10.59 -11.40 28.04
C GLN A 334 11.42 -10.13 27.77
N ASP A 335 12.69 -10.11 28.17
CA ASP A 335 13.61 -9.00 27.87
C ASP A 335 13.88 -8.88 26.36
N VAL A 336 14.01 -10.02 25.68
CA VAL A 336 14.24 -10.06 24.22
C VAL A 336 13.01 -9.56 23.48
N LEU A 337 11.81 -10.01 23.85
CA LEU A 337 10.54 -9.51 23.28
C LEU A 337 10.36 -8.01 23.53
N LEU A 338 10.72 -7.52 24.71
CA LEU A 338 10.66 -6.09 25.04
C LEU A 338 11.63 -5.29 24.16
N ASN A 339 12.87 -5.76 23.99
CA ASN A 339 13.85 -5.12 23.12
C ASN A 339 13.43 -5.17 21.64
N ILE A 340 12.88 -6.29 21.14
CA ILE A 340 12.33 -6.38 19.79
C ILE A 340 11.19 -5.36 19.63
N SER A 341 10.29 -5.29 20.61
CA SER A 341 9.20 -4.32 20.61
C SER A 341 9.73 -2.89 20.57
N HIS A 342 10.72 -2.55 21.41
CA HIS A 342 11.33 -1.22 21.42
C HIS A 342 12.05 -0.88 20.12
N VAL A 343 12.87 -1.80 19.58
CA VAL A 343 13.60 -1.58 18.32
C VAL A 343 12.64 -1.47 17.13
N SER A 344 11.64 -2.36 17.06
CA SER A 344 10.62 -2.32 16.00
C SER A 344 9.77 -1.06 16.11
N ARG A 345 9.37 -0.67 17.33
CA ARG A 345 8.65 0.57 17.59
C ARG A 345 9.48 1.77 17.15
N LEU A 346 10.72 1.88 17.64
CA LEU A 346 11.63 2.96 17.28
C LEU A 346 11.83 3.01 15.76
N TRP A 347 12.14 1.89 15.11
CA TRP A 347 12.34 1.83 13.66
C TRP A 347 11.10 2.29 12.86
N SER A 348 9.92 1.85 13.28
CA SER A 348 8.64 2.19 12.62
C SER A 348 8.22 3.65 12.83
N MET A 349 8.61 4.24 13.97
CA MET A 349 8.26 5.60 14.35
C MET A 349 9.31 6.62 13.93
N LEU A 350 10.57 6.21 13.72
CA LEU A 350 11.61 7.07 13.18
C LEU A 350 11.17 7.60 11.81
N SER A 351 11.36 8.90 11.60
CA SER A 351 10.85 9.59 10.44
C SER A 351 11.23 8.89 9.12
N LYS A 352 10.27 8.82 8.19
CA LYS A 352 10.52 8.32 6.83
C LYS A 352 11.54 9.17 6.05
N SER A 353 11.78 10.41 6.47
CA SER A 353 12.81 11.29 5.89
C SER A 353 14.24 10.85 6.21
N LEU A 354 14.43 9.99 7.22
CA LEU A 354 15.74 9.45 7.58
C LEU A 354 16.11 8.28 6.65
N SER A 355 17.36 8.27 6.20
CA SER A 355 17.97 7.15 5.51
C SER A 355 18.07 5.93 6.43
N ASP A 356 18.07 4.73 5.84
CA ASP A 356 18.18 3.48 6.59
C ASP A 356 19.49 3.42 7.41
N ASN A 357 20.57 4.03 6.91
CA ASN A 357 21.84 4.10 7.61
C ASN A 357 21.78 5.00 8.86
N SER A 358 21.07 6.13 8.79
CA SER A 358 20.88 7.02 9.93
C SER A 358 19.95 6.40 10.96
N LYS A 359 18.85 5.75 10.52
CA LYS A 359 17.98 4.97 11.42
C LYS A 359 18.75 3.85 12.13
N ALA A 360 19.58 3.12 11.39
CA ALA A 360 20.45 2.08 11.94
C ALA A 360 21.39 2.63 13.02
N THR A 361 22.01 3.79 12.75
CA THR A 361 22.94 4.43 13.68
C THR A 361 22.21 4.96 14.93
N ILE A 362 21.01 5.52 14.77
CA ILE A 362 20.16 5.97 15.90
C ILE A 362 19.78 4.78 16.78
N ILE A 363 19.40 3.66 16.18
CA ILE A 363 19.07 2.44 16.92
C ILE A 363 20.30 1.91 17.64
N ASP A 364 21.47 1.83 17.00
CA ASP A 364 22.72 1.44 17.66
C ASP A 364 23.01 2.35 18.88
N ALA A 365 22.79 3.64 18.74
CA ALA A 365 23.04 4.61 19.81
C ALA A 365 22.01 4.53 20.95
N PHE A 366 20.71 4.35 20.63
CA PHE A 366 19.64 4.06 21.61
C PHE A 366 19.98 2.84 22.45
N LEU A 367 20.38 1.79 21.74
CA LEU A 367 20.73 0.51 22.32
C LEU A 367 21.86 0.69 23.35
N ARG A 368 22.93 1.39 23.00
CA ARG A 368 24.07 1.65 23.92
C ARG A 368 23.75 2.55 25.13
N SER A 369 22.59 3.19 25.16
CA SER A 369 22.22 4.12 26.22
C SER A 369 21.66 3.40 27.46
N SER A 370 21.21 4.15 28.47
CA SER A 370 20.49 3.59 29.63
C SER A 370 19.15 2.93 29.28
N LYS A 371 18.75 2.96 28.00
CA LYS A 371 17.42 2.54 27.51
C LYS A 371 16.28 3.25 28.24
N SER A 372 16.56 4.44 28.79
CA SER A 372 15.53 5.18 29.49
C SER A 372 14.44 5.60 28.51
N LEU A 373 13.21 5.62 29.01
CA LEU A 373 12.07 6.09 28.23
C LEU A 373 12.29 7.53 27.72
N GLY A 374 13.08 8.34 28.44
CA GLY A 374 13.42 9.69 28.00
C GLY A 374 14.35 9.70 26.79
N ILE A 375 15.42 8.88 26.76
CA ILE A 375 16.26 8.76 25.56
C ILE A 375 15.44 8.21 24.39
N GLU A 376 14.55 7.24 24.63
CA GLU A 376 13.64 6.75 23.58
C GLU A 376 12.78 7.89 23.00
N LYS A 377 12.14 8.67 23.88
CA LYS A 377 11.32 9.84 23.49
C LYS A 377 12.14 10.89 22.74
N SER A 378 13.34 11.19 23.22
CA SER A 378 14.26 12.14 22.58
C SER A 378 14.59 11.68 21.15
N LEU A 379 14.92 10.41 20.94
CA LEU A 379 15.25 9.88 19.61
C LEU A 379 14.05 9.80 18.66
N LEU A 380 12.85 9.56 19.20
CA LEU A 380 11.61 9.59 18.42
C LEU A 380 11.27 10.99 17.91
N ASN A 381 11.79 12.04 18.55
CA ASN A 381 11.55 13.42 18.15
C ASN A 381 12.56 13.93 17.11
N ILE A 382 13.49 13.09 16.63
CA ILE A 382 14.40 13.44 15.53
C ILE A 382 13.62 13.50 14.21
N GLN A 383 13.63 14.66 13.56
CA GLN A 383 12.81 14.91 12.37
C GLN A 383 13.60 14.81 11.06
N ASN A 384 14.92 15.00 11.10
CA ASN A 384 15.76 15.07 9.90
C ASN A 384 17.20 14.55 10.13
N GLU A 385 17.95 14.44 9.03
CA GLU A 385 19.33 13.91 9.01
C GLU A 385 20.34 14.77 9.77
N ASP A 386 20.14 16.08 9.84
CA ASP A 386 21.07 16.98 10.51
C ASP A 386 20.91 16.92 12.03
N GLU A 387 19.67 16.87 12.52
CA GLU A 387 19.35 16.55 13.91
C GLU A 387 19.93 15.18 14.30
N ALA A 388 19.74 14.16 13.45
CA ALA A 388 20.28 12.83 13.69
C ALA A 388 21.80 12.87 13.90
N LYS A 389 22.54 13.53 13.00
CA LYS A 389 24.01 13.67 13.11
C LYS A 389 24.45 14.41 14.37
N VAL A 390 23.78 15.52 14.70
CA VAL A 390 24.08 16.30 15.93
C VAL A 390 23.89 15.43 17.16
N ILE A 391 22.75 14.74 17.24
CA ILE A 391 22.38 13.90 18.38
C ILE A 391 23.28 12.66 18.48
N LEU A 392 23.57 11.98 17.37
CA LEU A 392 24.47 10.82 17.33
C LEU A 392 25.87 11.14 17.86
N ASN A 393 26.41 12.31 17.52
CA ASN A 393 27.70 12.78 18.01
C ASN A 393 27.70 13.11 19.51
N ARG A 394 26.53 13.29 20.13
CA ARG A 394 26.37 13.81 21.49
C ARG A 394 25.58 12.90 22.45
N ILE A 395 25.09 11.75 21.98
CA ILE A 395 24.33 10.76 22.78
C ILE A 395 25.05 10.31 24.06
N ARG A 396 26.39 10.35 24.07
CA ARG A 396 27.22 9.96 25.23
C ARG A 396 27.15 10.95 26.39
N ASN A 397 26.56 12.12 26.21
CA ASN A 397 26.60 13.20 27.19
C ASN A 397 25.44 13.18 28.21
N GLY A 398 24.51 12.21 28.11
CA GLY A 398 23.43 12.00 29.07
C GLY A 398 22.07 12.55 28.62
N GLU A 399 21.01 12.06 29.26
CA GLU A 399 19.60 12.29 28.88
C GLU A 399 19.18 13.76 28.96
N SER A 400 19.61 14.46 30.02
CA SER A 400 19.27 15.88 30.21
C SER A 400 19.87 16.80 29.15
N GLU A 401 21.05 16.46 28.63
CA GLU A 401 21.70 17.25 27.58
C GLU A 401 21.07 16.96 26.22
N LEU A 402 20.73 15.70 25.93
CA LEU A 402 20.01 15.31 24.72
C LEU A 402 18.67 16.02 24.60
N GLN A 403 17.88 16.01 25.67
CA GLN A 403 16.58 16.68 25.68
C GLN A 403 16.75 18.19 25.55
N LEU A 404 17.73 18.80 26.23
CA LEU A 404 18.05 20.21 26.06
C LEU A 404 18.37 20.55 24.60
N PHE A 405 19.24 19.77 23.93
CA PHE A 405 19.60 20.06 22.54
C PHE A 405 18.42 19.87 21.59
N LEU A 406 17.59 18.85 21.79
CA LEU A 406 16.37 18.66 21.00
C LEU A 406 15.38 19.80 21.24
N ASP A 407 15.15 20.18 22.50
CA ASP A 407 14.27 21.28 22.85
C ASP A 407 14.75 22.59 22.20
N GLU A 408 16.06 22.88 22.20
CA GLU A 408 16.61 24.06 21.53
C GLU A 408 16.57 23.94 19.99
N MET A 409 16.82 22.76 19.40
CA MET A 409 16.72 22.56 17.95
C MET A 409 15.27 22.64 17.45
N HIS A 410 14.31 22.16 18.24
CA HIS A 410 12.89 22.31 17.95
C HIS A 410 12.40 23.73 18.21
N ARG A 411 13.03 24.46 19.14
CA ARG A 411 12.77 25.88 19.37
C ARG A 411 13.34 26.76 18.24
N TYR A 412 14.46 26.36 17.65
CA TYR A 412 15.17 27.11 16.61
C TYR A 412 15.40 26.26 15.37
N GLU A 413 14.53 26.44 14.38
CA GLU A 413 14.43 25.64 13.14
C GLU A 413 15.77 25.40 12.40
N HIS A 414 16.70 26.33 12.47
CA HIS A 414 17.98 26.27 11.76
C HIS A 414 19.16 25.76 12.58
N LEU A 415 18.95 25.56 13.89
CA LEU A 415 20.03 25.25 14.81
C LEU A 415 20.67 23.89 14.48
N ALA A 416 19.88 22.90 14.07
CA ALA A 416 20.40 21.58 13.69
C ALA A 416 21.43 21.69 12.54
N GLY A 417 21.13 22.44 11.48
CA GLY A 417 22.02 22.67 10.35
C GLY A 417 23.27 23.47 10.72
N VAL A 418 23.15 24.45 11.63
CA VAL A 418 24.31 25.19 12.16
C VAL A 418 25.22 24.26 12.95
N LEU A 419 24.66 23.49 13.88
CA LEU A 419 25.41 22.61 14.77
C LEU A 419 26.06 21.42 14.04
N VAL A 420 25.44 20.91 12.97
CA VAL A 420 26.00 19.77 12.21
C VAL A 420 27.28 20.13 11.46
N ASN A 421 27.43 21.40 11.10
CA ASN A 421 28.58 21.93 10.35
C ASN A 421 29.73 22.36 11.26
N LEU A 422 29.54 22.37 12.58
CA LEU A 422 30.61 22.64 13.53
C LEU A 422 31.56 21.44 13.64
N SER A 423 32.87 21.72 13.64
CA SER A 423 33.90 20.69 13.79
C SER A 423 33.69 19.86 15.07
N SER A 424 33.97 18.55 14.98
CA SER A 424 33.98 17.65 16.15
C SER A 424 35.05 18.03 17.20
N SER A 425 36.00 18.90 16.84
CA SER A 425 37.01 19.45 17.75
C SER A 425 36.51 20.58 18.66
N VAL A 426 35.28 21.08 18.46
CA VAL A 426 34.68 22.13 19.31
C VAL A 426 34.37 21.54 20.70
N SER A 427 34.84 22.20 21.76
CA SER A 427 34.66 21.73 23.13
C SER A 427 33.18 21.69 23.53
N ILE A 428 32.80 20.85 24.50
CA ILE A 428 31.41 20.77 24.98
C ILE A 428 30.91 22.12 25.51
N GLN A 429 31.77 22.89 26.19
CA GLN A 429 31.41 24.21 26.70
C GLN A 429 31.16 25.21 25.57
N GLU A 430 31.96 25.18 24.51
CA GLU A 430 31.76 26.02 23.33
C GLU A 430 30.53 25.59 22.55
N PHE A 431 30.33 24.29 22.36
CA PHE A 431 29.14 23.74 21.71
C PHE A 431 27.87 24.06 22.50
N ARG A 432 27.96 24.12 23.83
CA ARG A 432 26.87 24.59 24.69
C ARG A 432 26.67 26.09 24.55
N LYS A 433 27.74 26.89 24.53
CA LYS A 433 27.68 28.35 24.37
C LYS A 433 27.03 28.74 23.05
N ILE A 434 27.63 28.30 21.92
CA ILE A 434 26.99 27.47 20.89
C ILE A 434 25.48 27.46 20.94
N ALA A 435 24.95 26.26 21.19
CA ALA A 435 23.56 25.84 21.29
C ALA A 435 22.65 26.61 22.27
N THR A 436 23.18 27.46 23.15
CA THR A 436 22.38 28.18 24.16
C THR A 436 22.44 29.70 24.04
N THR A 437 23.20 30.26 23.09
CA THR A 437 23.28 31.72 22.86
C THR A 437 22.57 32.07 21.53
N PRO A 438 21.30 32.52 21.57
CA PRO A 438 20.51 32.74 20.37
C PRO A 438 21.16 33.69 19.36
N ALA A 439 21.82 34.75 19.84
CA ALA A 439 22.48 35.74 18.97
C ALA A 439 23.61 35.13 18.10
N ILE A 440 24.32 34.12 18.62
CA ILE A 440 25.40 33.46 17.90
C ILE A 440 24.84 32.45 16.88
N HIS A 441 23.78 31.72 17.24
CA HIS A 441 23.05 30.86 16.28
C HIS A 441 22.57 31.66 15.10
N GLU A 442 21.95 32.79 15.41
CA GLU A 442 21.29 33.64 14.45
C GLU A 442 22.33 34.22 13.50
N ALA A 443 23.44 34.75 14.00
CA ALA A 443 24.51 35.24 13.15
C ALA A 443 25.07 34.16 12.19
N TYR A 444 25.36 32.96 12.69
CA TYR A 444 25.86 31.85 11.85
C TYR A 444 24.84 31.40 10.82
N PHE A 445 23.58 31.28 11.23
CA PHE A 445 22.49 30.93 10.33
C PHE A 445 22.33 31.97 9.22
N LEU A 446 22.37 33.25 9.55
CA LEU A 446 22.20 34.31 8.56
C LEU A 446 23.35 34.35 7.55
N LEU A 447 24.58 34.05 7.96
CA LEU A 447 25.70 33.96 7.04
C LEU A 447 25.56 32.77 6.09
N GLN A 448 25.24 31.58 6.62
CA GLN A 448 25.04 30.38 5.81
C GLN A 448 23.82 30.49 4.89
N LYS A 449 22.69 30.99 5.41
CA LYS A 449 21.43 31.19 4.66
C LYS A 449 21.62 32.09 3.44
N ASN A 450 22.56 33.05 3.53
CA ASN A 450 22.85 33.97 2.44
C ASN A 450 24.06 33.55 1.58
N ASN A 451 24.52 32.29 1.71
CA ASN A 451 25.63 31.71 0.94
C ASN A 451 26.97 32.45 1.09
N ILE A 452 27.18 33.15 2.21
CA ILE A 452 28.42 33.89 2.46
C ILE A 452 29.47 32.91 2.99
N ILE A 453 30.42 32.54 2.13
CA ILE A 453 31.48 31.55 2.44
C ILE A 453 32.60 32.26 3.22
N LEU A 454 32.84 31.80 4.44
CA LEU A 454 33.91 32.34 5.31
C LEU A 454 35.26 31.67 4.99
N PRO A 455 36.37 32.43 4.97
CA PRO A 455 37.70 31.84 4.79
C PRO A 455 38.13 31.02 6.03
N ASP A 456 38.46 29.74 5.82
CA ASP A 456 39.13 28.80 6.74
C ASP A 456 38.44 28.36 8.05
N ASN A 457 37.11 28.45 8.21
CA ASN A 457 36.36 27.93 9.37
C ASN A 457 36.83 28.41 10.78
N LYS A 458 37.79 29.33 10.86
CA LYS A 458 38.40 29.85 12.09
C LYS A 458 37.88 31.24 12.45
N ILE A 459 36.59 31.47 12.27
CA ILE A 459 35.97 32.67 12.83
C ILE A 459 35.64 32.41 14.30
N LEU A 460 36.69 32.42 15.12
CA LEU A 460 36.55 32.87 16.50
C LEU A 460 36.57 34.39 16.41
N LEU A 461 35.41 35.00 16.20
CA LEU A 461 35.27 36.41 16.54
C LEU A 461 35.47 36.47 18.04
N ASP A 462 36.57 37.09 18.46
CA ASP A 462 36.66 37.57 19.84
C ASP A 462 35.37 38.37 20.11
N PRO A 463 34.79 38.29 21.33
CA PRO A 463 33.56 38.99 21.69
C PRO A 463 33.45 40.43 21.17
N VAL A 464 34.57 41.17 21.12
CA VAL A 464 34.64 42.55 20.63
C VAL A 464 34.40 42.65 19.12
N GLN A 465 35.04 41.79 18.32
CA GLN A 465 34.82 41.74 16.87
C GLN A 465 33.43 41.22 16.51
N PHE A 466 32.91 40.28 17.32
CA PHE A 466 31.53 39.82 17.15
C PHE A 466 30.56 40.96 17.41
N GLU A 467 30.70 41.74 18.47
CA GLU A 467 29.81 42.89 18.70
C GLU A 467 29.82 43.89 17.55
N GLN A 468 30.99 44.19 16.97
CA GLN A 468 31.13 45.11 15.84
C GLN A 468 30.48 44.58 14.56
N LEU A 469 30.75 43.32 14.20
CA LEU A 469 30.19 42.69 13.01
C LEU A 469 28.73 42.28 13.18
N ASN A 470 28.30 41.96 14.40
CA ASN A 470 26.93 41.55 14.71
C ASN A 470 25.93 42.65 14.37
N LEU A 471 26.31 43.93 14.45
CA LEU A 471 25.49 45.03 13.94
C LEU A 471 25.17 44.83 12.45
N PHE A 472 26.18 44.55 11.61
CA PHE A 472 26.01 44.35 10.18
C PHE A 472 25.43 42.97 9.83
N ILE A 473 25.87 41.91 10.48
CA ILE A 473 25.33 40.54 10.29
C ILE A 473 23.86 40.50 10.72
N SER A 474 23.46 41.27 11.73
CA SER A 474 22.05 41.41 12.10
C SER A 474 21.22 42.08 11.00
N GLU A 475 21.82 42.86 10.09
CA GLU A 475 21.14 43.37 8.89
C GLU A 475 20.73 42.23 7.95
N LEU A 476 21.49 41.12 7.93
CA LEU A 476 21.15 39.91 7.18
C LEU A 476 19.92 39.19 7.72
N LYS A 477 19.37 39.57 8.88
CA LYS A 477 18.02 39.13 9.31
C LYS A 477 16.96 39.53 8.29
N THR A 478 17.22 40.60 7.55
CA THR A 478 16.41 41.09 6.44
C THR A 478 17.27 41.21 5.18
N PRO A 479 17.85 40.09 4.72
CA PRO A 479 18.90 40.13 3.73
C PRO A 479 18.29 40.55 2.40
N ASP A 480 18.75 41.67 1.88
CA ASP A 480 18.58 42.05 0.49
C ASP A 480 19.95 42.01 -0.19
N ALA A 481 19.96 42.12 -1.51
CA ALA A 481 21.20 42.08 -2.28
C ALA A 481 22.22 43.07 -1.69
N ASP A 482 21.75 44.26 -1.30
CA ASP A 482 22.54 45.31 -0.64
C ASP A 482 23.19 44.91 0.66
N LYS A 483 22.43 44.36 1.59
CA LYS A 483 22.92 43.99 2.92
C LYS A 483 23.79 42.76 2.82
N ILE A 484 23.47 41.83 1.93
CA ILE A 484 24.36 40.72 1.59
C ILE A 484 25.66 41.28 1.04
N ALA A 485 25.61 42.21 0.07
CA ALA A 485 26.78 42.90 -0.46
C ALA A 485 27.56 43.59 0.63
N ARG A 486 26.86 44.34 1.47
CA ARG A 486 27.42 45.16 2.51
C ARG A 486 28.12 44.27 3.51
N VAL A 487 27.50 43.16 3.93
CA VAL A 487 28.11 42.22 4.86
C VAL A 487 29.23 41.42 4.22
N GLU A 488 29.13 41.02 2.95
CA GLU A 488 30.24 40.41 2.21
C GLU A 488 31.42 41.38 2.09
N VAL A 489 31.17 42.63 1.73
CA VAL A 489 32.14 43.72 1.67
C VAL A 489 32.68 44.03 3.05
N MET A 490 31.86 43.99 4.11
CA MET A 490 32.27 44.26 5.49
C MET A 490 33.12 43.12 6.04
N LEU A 491 32.75 41.87 5.79
CA LEU A 491 33.53 40.69 6.15
C LEU A 491 34.86 40.67 5.38
N TRP A 492 34.84 41.05 4.10
CA TRP A 492 36.03 41.17 3.27
C TRP A 492 36.94 42.31 3.73
N LEU A 493 36.40 43.50 4.01
CA LEU A 493 37.15 44.65 4.53
C LEU A 493 37.68 44.40 5.95
N SER A 494 36.90 43.73 6.79
CA SER A 494 37.32 43.30 8.14
C SER A 494 38.48 42.31 8.05
N TYR A 495 38.40 41.31 7.16
CA TYR A 495 39.49 40.38 6.86
C TYR A 495 40.76 41.09 6.35
N GLN A 496 40.60 42.15 5.53
CA GLN A 496 41.71 42.98 5.01
C GLN A 496 42.19 44.07 5.99
N LYS A 497 41.63 44.15 7.20
CA LYS A 497 41.92 45.20 8.21
C LYS A 497 41.68 46.64 7.70
N ARG A 498 40.71 46.86 6.81
CA ARG A 498 40.36 48.17 6.21
C ARG A 498 38.91 48.61 6.49
N PHE A 499 38.35 48.11 7.58
CA PHE A 499 36.98 48.40 7.99
C PHE A 499 36.70 49.91 8.11
N ASP A 500 37.70 50.70 8.52
CA ASP A 500 37.59 52.14 8.78
C ASP A 500 37.37 53.02 7.52
N TYR A 501 37.65 52.53 6.30
CA TYR A 501 37.47 53.31 5.05
C TYR A 501 36.00 53.38 4.60
N PHE A 502 35.18 52.42 5.05
CA PHE A 502 33.77 52.30 4.68
C PHE A 502 32.86 53.20 5.53
N THR A 503 33.22 53.42 6.78
CA THR A 503 32.46 54.23 7.74
C THR A 503 32.19 55.66 7.25
N ASP A 504 32.97 56.17 6.30
CA ASP A 504 32.78 57.50 5.73
C ASP A 504 31.73 57.58 4.59
N ASN A 505 31.31 56.46 3.99
CA ASN A 505 30.39 56.43 2.83
C ASN A 505 29.20 55.44 3.00
N GLN A 506 29.00 54.93 4.21
CA GLN A 506 28.08 53.84 4.55
C GLN A 506 26.58 54.13 4.34
N ASP A 507 26.18 55.40 4.22
CA ASP A 507 24.77 55.82 4.23
C ASP A 507 24.11 55.88 2.84
N ASN A 508 24.83 55.60 1.74
CA ASN A 508 24.27 55.64 0.38
C ASN A 508 23.93 54.24 -0.15
N ASN A 509 22.73 53.76 0.17
CA ASN A 509 22.24 52.41 -0.20
C ASN A 509 22.22 52.16 -1.72
N GLU A 510 21.96 53.17 -2.56
CA GLU A 510 21.86 52.99 -4.01
C GLU A 510 23.24 52.82 -4.65
N TYR A 511 24.26 53.43 -4.03
CA TYR A 511 25.66 53.26 -4.39
C TYR A 511 26.16 51.83 -4.12
N LEU A 512 25.65 51.18 -3.06
CA LEU A 512 26.04 49.83 -2.66
C LEU A 512 25.47 48.72 -3.58
N GLN A 513 24.21 48.84 -4.05
CA GLN A 513 23.62 47.88 -5.01
C GLN A 513 24.36 47.87 -6.34
N LEU A 514 24.75 49.06 -6.78
CA LEU A 514 25.39 49.28 -8.06
C LEU A 514 26.86 48.90 -8.05
N LEU A 515 27.56 49.12 -6.93
CA LEU A 515 28.88 48.53 -6.71
C LEU A 515 28.83 47.00 -6.70
N GLN A 516 27.85 46.38 -6.04
CA GLN A 516 27.72 44.92 -5.99
C GLN A 516 27.50 44.31 -7.37
N GLN A 517 26.60 44.87 -8.19
CA GLN A 517 26.35 44.36 -9.54
C GLN A 517 27.52 44.63 -10.50
N LEU A 518 28.28 45.71 -10.30
CA LEU A 518 29.51 45.98 -11.05
C LEU A 518 30.63 45.01 -10.67
N ILE A 519 30.79 44.68 -9.39
CA ILE A 519 31.71 43.64 -8.88
C ILE A 519 31.36 42.23 -9.42
N HIS A 520 30.07 41.98 -9.71
CA HIS A 520 29.58 40.72 -10.28
C HIS A 520 29.61 40.66 -11.83
N LEU A 521 29.33 41.76 -12.54
CA LEU A 521 29.36 41.84 -14.01
C LEU A 521 30.78 42.06 -14.56
N HIS A 522 31.64 42.70 -13.79
CA HIS A 522 33.08 42.79 -14.00
C HIS A 522 33.75 42.42 -12.67
N ALA A 523 34.39 41.25 -12.57
CA ALA A 523 35.36 41.03 -11.51
C ALA A 523 36.45 42.11 -11.70
N LEU A 524 36.28 43.23 -11.01
CA LEU A 524 36.98 44.48 -11.31
C LEU A 524 38.48 44.21 -11.22
N ASP A 525 39.15 44.23 -12.37
CA ASP A 525 40.60 44.17 -12.45
C ASP A 525 41.14 45.55 -12.07
N ALA A 526 40.87 45.96 -10.82
CA ALA A 526 41.33 47.12 -10.05
C ALA A 526 41.43 48.52 -10.73
N ARG A 527 41.08 48.73 -12.02
CA ARG A 527 41.59 49.88 -12.80
C ARG A 527 40.61 50.95 -13.31
N ASN A 528 39.27 50.82 -13.26
CA ASN A 528 38.41 51.91 -13.77
C ASN A 528 37.02 52.01 -13.13
N LEU A 529 36.99 52.41 -11.86
CA LEU A 529 35.79 52.46 -11.02
C LEU A 529 34.87 53.68 -11.33
N ASP A 530 35.31 54.70 -12.09
CA ASP A 530 34.67 56.03 -12.13
C ASP A 530 33.53 56.24 -13.15
N GLU A 531 33.62 55.77 -14.41
CA GLU A 531 32.60 56.01 -15.47
C GLU A 531 31.25 55.32 -15.17
N SER A 532 31.31 54.12 -14.60
CA SER A 532 30.13 53.34 -14.22
C SER A 532 29.32 54.01 -13.12
N LEU A 533 29.92 54.90 -12.33
CA LEU A 533 29.22 55.63 -11.27
C LEU A 533 28.29 56.74 -11.85
N HIS A 534 28.49 57.24 -13.08
CA HIS A 534 27.72 58.36 -13.64
C HIS A 534 26.35 58.01 -14.26
N LYS A 535 26.24 56.95 -15.09
CA LYS A 535 24.95 56.54 -15.71
C LYS A 535 23.92 56.06 -14.68
N VAL A 536 24.44 55.49 -13.61
CA VAL A 536 23.72 55.08 -12.42
C VAL A 536 23.02 56.27 -11.77
N GLU A 537 23.67 57.41 -11.76
CA GLU A 537 23.16 58.64 -11.16
C GLU A 537 21.89 59.16 -11.86
N VAL A 538 21.77 59.05 -13.18
CA VAL A 538 20.60 59.52 -13.97
C VAL A 538 19.36 58.68 -13.73
N PHE A 539 19.49 57.34 -13.77
CA PHE A 539 18.38 56.43 -13.51
C PHE A 539 17.79 56.63 -12.10
N LEU A 540 18.68 56.85 -11.13
CA LEU A 540 18.31 57.06 -9.72
C LEU A 540 17.60 58.40 -9.51
N LYS A 541 18.04 59.48 -10.18
CA LYS A 541 17.51 60.83 -9.95
C LYS A 541 16.17 61.09 -10.62
N ASP A 542 15.95 60.63 -11.85
CA ASP A 542 14.84 61.14 -12.67
C ASP A 542 13.68 60.15 -12.91
N ILE A 543 13.94 58.83 -12.89
CA ILE A 543 13.00 57.81 -13.40
C ILE A 543 12.46 56.92 -12.30
N ARG A 544 13.37 56.46 -11.44
CA ARG A 544 13.03 55.71 -10.24
C ARG A 544 11.94 56.39 -9.40
N PRO A 545 11.94 57.72 -9.17
CA PRO A 545 10.91 58.35 -8.35
C PRO A 545 9.47 58.18 -8.87
N GLU A 546 9.25 58.21 -10.19
CA GLU A 546 7.91 58.07 -10.76
C GLU A 546 7.39 56.62 -10.75
N ILE A 547 8.28 55.63 -10.96
CA ILE A 547 7.96 54.20 -10.81
C ILE A 547 7.63 53.88 -9.36
N LEU A 548 8.35 54.49 -8.42
CA LEU A 548 8.08 54.35 -6.99
C LEU A 548 6.77 55.03 -6.58
N LYS A 549 6.38 56.17 -7.19
CA LYS A 549 5.09 56.84 -6.92
C LYS A 549 3.87 55.99 -7.28
N GLN A 550 3.94 55.18 -8.33
CA GLN A 550 2.82 54.30 -8.75
C GLN A 550 2.81 52.94 -8.03
N GLY A 551 3.84 52.67 -7.23
CA GLY A 551 3.78 51.79 -6.06
C GLY A 551 3.79 50.28 -6.30
N LYS A 552 4.17 49.79 -7.50
CA LYS A 552 3.91 48.37 -7.81
C LYS A 552 5.01 47.53 -8.48
N SER A 553 6.21 48.06 -8.76
CA SER A 553 7.39 47.25 -9.14
C SER A 553 8.56 47.59 -8.22
N HIS A 554 8.85 46.72 -7.23
CA HIS A 554 9.90 46.95 -6.22
C HIS A 554 10.95 45.83 -6.14
N ASN A 555 10.83 44.80 -6.98
CA ASN A 555 11.85 43.76 -7.05
C ASN A 555 13.06 44.27 -7.84
N VAL A 556 14.26 44.19 -7.26
CA VAL A 556 15.55 44.59 -7.86
C VAL A 556 15.75 44.00 -9.26
N ARG A 557 15.27 42.79 -9.53
CA ARG A 557 15.26 42.16 -10.88
C ARG A 557 14.30 42.85 -11.84
N SER A 558 13.10 43.21 -11.40
CA SER A 558 12.12 43.96 -12.21
C SER A 558 12.58 45.39 -12.45
N MET A 559 13.15 46.04 -11.42
CA MET A 559 13.83 47.32 -11.56
C MET A 559 15.02 47.19 -12.50
N ALA A 560 15.85 46.14 -12.39
CA ALA A 560 16.94 45.86 -13.33
C ALA A 560 16.44 45.60 -14.75
N MET A 561 15.30 44.92 -14.92
CA MET A 561 14.69 44.69 -16.23
C MET A 561 14.01 45.94 -16.79
N LEU A 562 13.47 46.82 -15.95
CA LEU A 562 12.96 48.14 -16.31
C LEU A 562 14.10 49.11 -16.62
N ILE A 563 15.21 49.03 -15.89
CA ILE A 563 16.48 49.68 -16.18
C ILE A 563 16.97 49.18 -17.53
N GLN A 564 16.94 47.87 -17.78
CA GLN A 564 17.33 47.30 -19.05
C GLN A 564 16.36 47.68 -20.19
N CYS A 565 15.05 47.77 -19.92
CA CYS A 565 14.09 48.37 -20.87
C CYS A 565 14.51 49.78 -21.19
N TYR A 566 14.80 50.59 -20.17
CA TYR A 566 15.12 52.00 -20.28
C TYR A 566 16.44 52.22 -21.02
N LEU A 567 17.49 51.47 -20.67
CA LEU A 567 18.80 51.51 -21.32
C LEU A 567 18.79 51.00 -22.77
N ASN A 568 17.79 50.18 -23.16
CA ASN A 568 17.64 49.64 -24.52
C ASN A 568 16.54 50.32 -25.34
N TYR A 569 15.77 51.23 -24.75
CA TYR A 569 14.67 51.90 -25.45
C TYR A 569 15.23 53.10 -26.24
N PRO A 570 14.93 53.23 -27.54
CA PRO A 570 15.61 54.18 -28.42
C PRO A 570 15.12 55.64 -28.30
N GLY A 571 14.27 56.00 -27.33
CA GLY A 571 13.72 57.35 -27.19
C GLY A 571 13.30 57.76 -25.77
N ASP A 572 12.98 59.04 -25.56
CA ASP A 572 12.97 59.61 -24.21
C ASP A 572 11.61 59.55 -23.46
N LYS A 573 10.53 59.03 -24.10
CA LYS A 573 9.14 59.00 -23.55
C LYS A 573 8.61 57.73 -22.82
N PRO A 574 9.37 56.65 -22.53
CA PRO A 574 8.91 55.47 -21.77
C PRO A 574 8.29 55.74 -20.39
N LEU A 575 8.49 56.94 -19.88
CA LEU A 575 8.19 57.36 -18.51
C LEU A 575 6.71 57.24 -18.13
N LEU A 576 5.77 57.20 -19.09
CA LEU A 576 4.33 57.21 -18.81
C LEU A 576 3.69 55.82 -18.58
N VAL A 577 4.27 54.75 -19.13
CA VAL A 577 3.67 53.39 -19.07
C VAL A 577 4.46 52.45 -18.14
N LEU A 578 5.79 52.60 -18.08
CA LEU A 578 6.66 51.78 -17.21
C LEU A 578 6.23 51.80 -15.73
N PRO A 579 5.74 52.92 -15.16
CA PRO A 579 5.26 52.95 -13.78
C PRO A 579 3.99 52.11 -13.51
N ARG A 580 3.19 51.76 -14.55
CA ARG A 580 1.91 51.05 -14.42
C ARG A 580 2.04 49.51 -14.47
N LEU A 581 3.22 48.97 -14.78
CA LEU A 581 3.44 47.52 -14.91
C LEU A 581 3.76 46.89 -13.56
N LEU A 582 3.07 45.81 -13.22
CA LEU A 582 3.03 45.30 -11.85
C LEU A 582 4.00 44.16 -11.58
N ASP A 583 4.37 43.42 -12.62
CA ASP A 583 5.18 42.21 -12.46
C ASP A 583 6.09 41.95 -13.65
N GLU A 584 7.06 41.06 -13.45
CA GLU A 584 8.08 40.71 -14.44
C GLU A 584 7.48 40.13 -15.73
N THR A 585 6.37 39.40 -15.65
CA THR A 585 5.72 38.82 -16.83
C THR A 585 5.02 39.88 -17.65
N GLN A 586 4.38 40.85 -16.99
CA GLN A 586 3.86 42.05 -17.62
C GLN A 586 4.98 42.87 -18.27
N ILE A 587 6.13 43.03 -17.60
CA ILE A 587 7.30 43.76 -18.12
C ILE A 587 7.88 43.05 -19.35
N ARG A 588 7.96 41.72 -19.36
CA ARG A 588 8.40 40.92 -20.52
C ARG A 588 7.40 40.98 -21.67
N LEU A 589 6.10 40.80 -21.38
CA LEU A 589 5.01 40.96 -22.35
C LEU A 589 5.06 42.33 -22.99
N PHE A 590 5.27 43.35 -22.19
CA PHE A 590 5.41 44.72 -22.65
C PHE A 590 6.70 44.93 -23.47
N GLN A 591 7.86 44.45 -23.02
CA GLN A 591 9.13 44.49 -23.77
C GLN A 591 9.01 43.87 -25.17
N TYR A 592 8.25 42.77 -25.30
CA TYR A 592 7.99 42.13 -26.59
C TYR A 592 7.05 42.97 -27.44
N LEU A 593 5.91 43.39 -26.89
CA LEU A 593 4.91 44.15 -27.63
C LEU A 593 5.44 45.51 -28.08
N ILE A 594 6.28 46.20 -27.31
CA ILE A 594 6.93 47.47 -27.72
C ILE A 594 7.82 47.31 -28.96
N LYS A 595 8.36 46.10 -29.20
CA LYS A 595 9.14 45.83 -30.41
C LYS A 595 8.28 45.64 -31.66
N HIS A 596 6.97 45.42 -31.51
CA HIS A 596 6.09 44.93 -32.58
C HIS A 596 4.75 45.68 -32.73
N GLU A 597 4.32 46.45 -31.75
CA GLU A 597 3.08 47.23 -31.74
C GLU A 597 3.39 48.68 -31.39
N ASN A 598 3.05 49.58 -32.31
CA ASN A 598 3.32 51.01 -32.18
C ASN A 598 2.07 51.79 -31.74
N ASN A 599 0.88 51.15 -31.65
CA ASN A 599 -0.36 51.78 -31.22
C ASN A 599 -0.47 51.83 -29.68
N GLU A 600 -0.13 52.99 -29.15
CA GLU A 600 -0.10 53.30 -27.72
C GLU A 600 -1.43 53.08 -26.98
N SER A 601 -2.58 53.31 -27.63
CA SER A 601 -3.91 53.24 -26.98
C SER A 601 -4.34 51.82 -26.57
N LEU A 602 -3.99 50.82 -27.37
CA LEU A 602 -4.33 49.42 -27.09
C LEU A 602 -3.43 48.82 -26.00
N LEU A 603 -2.17 49.25 -25.97
CA LEU A 603 -1.22 48.86 -24.93
C LEU A 603 -1.67 49.33 -23.54
N ILE A 604 -2.29 50.51 -23.46
CA ILE A 604 -2.82 51.05 -22.20
C ILE A 604 -4.04 50.24 -21.71
N ALA A 605 -5.02 49.97 -22.58
CA ALA A 605 -6.22 49.22 -22.20
C ALA A 605 -5.91 47.78 -21.72
N LEU A 606 -4.90 47.16 -22.32
CA LEU A 606 -4.39 45.86 -21.88
C LEU A 606 -3.76 45.96 -20.48
N VAL A 607 -2.92 46.96 -20.23
CA VAL A 607 -2.29 47.17 -18.92
C VAL A 607 -3.36 47.31 -17.82
N ASP A 608 -4.48 47.97 -18.08
CA ASP A 608 -5.59 48.12 -17.14
C ASP A 608 -6.28 46.79 -16.79
N GLN A 609 -6.38 45.87 -17.74
CA GLN A 609 -6.93 44.54 -17.50
C GLN A 609 -5.94 43.64 -16.78
N LEU A 610 -4.64 43.79 -17.07
CA LEU A 610 -3.57 43.14 -16.31
C LEU A 610 -3.52 43.62 -14.85
N GLN A 611 -3.97 44.86 -14.55
CA GLN A 611 -4.16 45.30 -13.16
C GLN A 611 -5.26 44.50 -12.46
N THR A 612 -6.37 44.27 -13.16
CA THR A 612 -7.56 43.64 -12.61
C THR A 612 -7.37 42.12 -12.48
N TYR A 613 -6.64 41.51 -13.42
CA TYR A 613 -6.36 40.08 -13.50
C TYR A 613 -4.87 39.81 -13.71
N PRO A 614 -4.03 39.87 -12.66
CA PRO A 614 -2.57 39.75 -12.78
C PRO A 614 -2.06 38.47 -13.45
N GLY A 615 -2.79 37.35 -13.31
CA GLY A 615 -2.45 36.06 -13.94
C GLY A 615 -2.65 36.01 -15.46
N LEU A 616 -3.33 37.00 -16.04
CA LEU A 616 -3.62 37.10 -17.47
C LEU A 616 -2.34 37.35 -18.29
N ALA A 617 -1.37 38.08 -17.74
CA ALA A 617 -0.11 38.43 -18.42
C ALA A 617 0.67 37.19 -18.87
N GLY A 618 0.80 36.19 -17.99
CA GLY A 618 1.51 34.95 -18.31
C GLY A 618 0.77 34.05 -19.31
N GLN A 619 -0.55 34.16 -19.38
CA GLN A 619 -1.35 33.39 -20.34
C GLN A 619 -1.25 33.99 -21.73
N LEU A 620 -1.34 35.32 -21.82
CA LEU A 620 -1.12 36.06 -23.05
C LEU A 620 0.31 35.86 -23.58
N TRP A 621 1.31 35.81 -22.69
CA TRP A 621 2.69 35.48 -23.08
C TRP A 621 2.83 34.09 -23.71
N ARG A 622 2.12 33.07 -23.21
CA ARG A 622 2.11 31.74 -23.85
C ARG A 622 1.41 31.71 -25.21
N MET A 623 0.54 32.69 -25.50
CA MET A 623 -0.02 32.86 -26.83
C MET A 623 1.02 33.45 -27.78
N VAL A 624 1.82 34.42 -27.32
CA VAL A 624 3.00 34.93 -28.05
C VAL A 624 3.93 33.78 -28.44
N ASP A 625 4.27 32.91 -27.48
CA ASP A 625 5.15 31.76 -27.73
C ASP A 625 4.58 30.76 -28.76
N ARG A 626 3.26 30.72 -28.94
CA ARG A 626 2.57 29.88 -29.93
C ARG A 626 2.39 30.55 -31.30
N GLY A 627 2.92 31.76 -31.46
CA GLY A 627 2.85 32.51 -32.72
C GLY A 627 1.49 33.15 -32.98
N GLU A 628 0.66 33.34 -31.95
CA GLU A 628 -0.59 34.07 -32.11
C GLU A 628 -0.33 35.53 -32.48
N SER A 629 -1.19 36.08 -33.34
CA SER A 629 -1.05 37.47 -33.77
C SER A 629 -1.28 38.44 -32.60
N VAL A 630 -0.54 39.55 -32.60
CA VAL A 630 -0.65 40.62 -31.59
C VAL A 630 -2.11 41.09 -31.43
N SER A 631 -2.88 41.16 -32.52
CA SER A 631 -4.30 41.55 -32.52
C SER A 631 -5.20 40.56 -31.76
N GLY A 632 -4.97 39.24 -31.89
CA GLY A 632 -5.72 38.21 -31.17
C GLY A 632 -5.46 38.23 -29.67
N ILE A 633 -4.22 38.52 -29.28
CA ILE A 633 -3.79 38.62 -27.87
C ILE A 633 -4.49 39.79 -27.17
N ILE A 634 -4.58 40.94 -27.83
CA ILE A 634 -5.23 42.14 -27.28
C ILE A 634 -6.74 41.93 -27.08
N LYS A 635 -7.44 41.25 -28.00
CA LYS A 635 -8.89 41.00 -27.90
C LYS A 635 -9.27 40.14 -26.69
N ILE A 636 -8.48 39.10 -26.39
CA ILE A 636 -8.73 38.19 -25.26
C ILE A 636 -8.35 38.83 -23.93
N GLY A 637 -7.29 39.64 -23.91
CA GLY A 637 -6.79 40.32 -22.73
C GLY A 637 -7.76 41.33 -22.09
N THR A 638 -8.95 41.54 -22.66
CA THR A 638 -9.86 42.62 -22.25
C THR A 638 -11.26 42.17 -21.78
N ASP A 639 -11.55 40.86 -21.64
CA ASP A 639 -12.86 40.31 -21.22
C ASP A 639 -12.86 39.62 -19.80
N PRO A 640 -13.70 40.05 -18.83
CA PRO A 640 -13.77 39.51 -17.46
C PRO A 640 -14.24 38.06 -17.27
N ALA A 641 -15.16 37.54 -18.09
CA ALA A 641 -15.70 36.17 -17.91
C ALA A 641 -14.68 35.13 -18.41
N LEU A 642 -13.91 35.50 -19.42
CA LEU A 642 -12.85 34.70 -20.01
C LEU A 642 -11.62 34.58 -19.11
N SER A 643 -11.36 35.56 -18.23
CA SER A 643 -10.20 35.54 -17.33
C SER A 643 -10.30 34.48 -16.22
N LEU A 644 -11.51 34.18 -15.71
CA LEU A 644 -11.73 33.14 -14.69
C LEU A 644 -11.39 31.74 -15.22
N LEU A 645 -11.85 31.42 -16.42
CA LEU A 645 -11.67 30.09 -17.05
C LEU A 645 -10.22 29.85 -17.48
N GLN A 646 -9.50 30.91 -17.88
CA GLN A 646 -8.11 30.79 -18.29
C GLN A 646 -7.16 30.61 -17.10
N SER A 647 -7.51 31.12 -15.90
CA SER A 647 -6.71 30.94 -14.66
C SER A 647 -6.43 29.48 -14.32
N GLU A 648 -7.34 28.56 -14.67
CA GLU A 648 -7.22 27.12 -14.40
C GLU A 648 -6.86 26.30 -15.67
N ASN A 649 -6.42 26.97 -16.75
CA ASN A 649 -6.14 26.36 -18.07
C ASN A 649 -7.30 25.50 -18.61
N VAL A 650 -8.55 25.94 -18.45
CA VAL A 650 -9.72 25.30 -19.05
C VAL A 650 -9.81 25.72 -20.52
N ALA A 651 -9.75 24.75 -21.44
CA ALA A 651 -9.82 25.03 -22.87
C ALA A 651 -11.25 25.43 -23.25
N PHE A 652 -11.46 26.69 -23.66
CA PHE A 652 -12.81 27.18 -23.93
C PHE A 652 -12.89 28.17 -25.10
N LYS A 653 -14.02 28.15 -25.82
CA LYS A 653 -14.36 29.09 -26.90
C LYS A 653 -15.23 30.20 -26.34
N ALA A 654 -14.99 31.46 -26.69
CA ALA A 654 -15.67 32.64 -26.13
C ALA A 654 -17.21 32.59 -26.10
N GLU A 655 -17.84 31.78 -26.94
CA GLU A 655 -19.30 31.73 -27.15
C GLU A 655 -20.14 31.24 -25.96
N GLY A 656 -19.62 30.46 -25.00
CA GLY A 656 -20.42 30.02 -23.83
C GLY A 656 -19.97 30.60 -22.48
N ALA A 657 -19.15 31.66 -22.49
CA ALA A 657 -18.69 32.29 -21.25
C ALA A 657 -19.81 33.15 -20.63
N SER A 658 -20.72 33.63 -21.48
CA SER A 658 -21.92 34.37 -21.10
C SER A 658 -22.87 33.57 -20.21
N GLU A 659 -22.94 32.25 -20.38
CA GLU A 659 -23.84 31.36 -19.63
C GLU A 659 -23.42 31.19 -18.16
N LEU A 660 -22.15 31.39 -17.84
CA LEU A 660 -21.65 31.37 -16.46
C LEU A 660 -21.86 32.67 -15.70
N THR A 661 -22.19 33.77 -16.39
CA THR A 661 -22.33 35.12 -15.80
C THR A 661 -23.16 35.15 -14.51
N PRO A 662 -24.32 34.46 -14.41
CA PRO A 662 -25.13 34.46 -13.18
C PRO A 662 -24.44 33.81 -11.97
N PHE A 663 -23.44 32.96 -12.21
CA PHE A 663 -22.80 32.11 -11.19
C PHE A 663 -21.37 32.56 -10.82
N VAL A 664 -20.79 33.53 -11.55
CA VAL A 664 -19.38 33.93 -11.45
C VAL A 664 -18.93 34.20 -10.02
N SER A 665 -19.69 34.98 -9.25
CA SER A 665 -19.32 35.34 -7.88
C SER A 665 -19.22 34.12 -6.96
N LYS A 666 -20.13 33.14 -7.10
CA LYS A 666 -20.14 31.94 -6.26
C LYS A 666 -19.11 30.91 -6.71
N LEU A 667 -18.88 30.78 -8.02
CA LEU A 667 -17.78 29.97 -8.56
C LEU A 667 -16.42 30.50 -8.12
N GLN A 668 -16.23 31.83 -8.10
CA GLN A 668 -15.03 32.46 -7.56
C GLN A 668 -14.79 32.11 -6.08
N GLU A 669 -15.83 32.14 -5.25
CA GLU A 669 -15.74 31.75 -3.84
C GLU A 669 -15.33 30.28 -3.69
N ILE A 670 -15.95 29.37 -4.44
CA ILE A 670 -15.63 27.93 -4.40
C ILE A 670 -14.20 27.67 -4.85
N THR A 671 -13.78 28.26 -5.98
CA THR A 671 -12.41 28.14 -6.53
C THR A 671 -11.38 28.69 -5.54
N ARG A 672 -11.71 29.69 -4.72
CA ARG A 672 -10.81 30.17 -3.66
C ARG A 672 -10.71 29.21 -2.47
N THR A 673 -11.80 28.51 -2.14
CA THR A 673 -11.86 27.61 -0.97
C THR A 673 -11.34 26.20 -1.21
N GLU A 674 -11.28 25.73 -2.45
CA GLU A 674 -10.81 24.37 -2.79
C GLU A 674 -9.28 24.37 -3.05
N PRO A 675 -8.45 23.79 -2.17
CA PRO A 675 -6.99 23.84 -2.32
C PRO A 675 -6.47 23.04 -3.52
N ASN A 676 -7.20 22.02 -4.00
CA ASN A 676 -6.73 21.15 -5.08
C ASN A 676 -7.01 21.73 -6.48
N ALA A 677 -5.96 22.15 -7.19
CA ALA A 677 -6.05 22.76 -8.52
C ALA A 677 -6.69 21.86 -9.59
N ALA A 678 -6.42 20.55 -9.56
CA ALA A 678 -7.00 19.62 -10.52
C ALA A 678 -8.52 19.49 -10.30
N LEU A 679 -8.96 19.41 -9.04
CA LEU A 679 -10.38 19.37 -8.71
C LEU A 679 -11.09 20.68 -9.06
N ARG A 680 -10.45 21.84 -8.83
CA ARG A 680 -11.00 23.14 -9.26
C ARG A 680 -11.25 23.18 -10.77
N LYS A 681 -10.22 22.80 -11.55
CA LYS A 681 -10.31 22.76 -13.00
C LYS A 681 -11.45 21.85 -13.47
N SER A 682 -11.47 20.60 -13.02
CA SER A 682 -12.49 19.64 -13.42
C SER A 682 -13.90 20.04 -12.96
N PHE A 683 -14.03 20.66 -11.79
CA PHE A 683 -15.32 21.19 -11.35
C PHE A 683 -15.80 22.37 -12.22
N LEU A 684 -14.91 23.30 -12.59
CA LEU A 684 -15.27 24.42 -13.46
C LEU A 684 -15.68 23.96 -14.85
N GLU A 685 -14.99 22.95 -15.39
CA GLU A 685 -15.39 22.29 -16.65
C GLU A 685 -16.79 21.67 -16.54
N ALA A 686 -17.07 20.95 -15.45
CA ALA A 686 -18.40 20.39 -15.20
C ALA A 686 -19.47 21.48 -15.04
N ALA A 687 -19.18 22.54 -14.29
CA ALA A 687 -20.11 23.65 -14.06
C ALA A 687 -20.46 24.38 -15.37
N LEU A 688 -19.49 24.53 -16.27
CA LEU A 688 -19.69 25.14 -17.57
C LEU A 688 -20.60 24.29 -18.48
N VAL A 689 -20.38 22.97 -18.49
CA VAL A 689 -21.26 22.02 -19.20
C VAL A 689 -22.68 22.10 -18.63
N LEU A 690 -22.84 22.10 -17.31
CA LEU A 690 -24.15 22.19 -16.67
C LEU A 690 -24.82 23.56 -16.89
N ALA A 691 -24.07 24.66 -16.99
CA ALA A 691 -24.60 26.00 -17.22
C ALA A 691 -25.16 26.17 -18.63
N LYS A 692 -24.48 25.61 -19.65
CA LYS A 692 -24.97 25.55 -21.03
C LYS A 692 -26.37 24.99 -21.15
N ASP A 693 -26.65 23.98 -20.33
CA ASP A 693 -27.91 23.25 -20.33
C ASP A 693 -28.91 23.75 -19.28
N ASN A 694 -28.66 24.90 -18.64
CA ASN A 694 -29.47 25.41 -17.53
C ASN A 694 -29.67 24.40 -16.37
N SER A 695 -28.76 23.44 -16.22
CA SER A 695 -28.79 22.38 -15.19
C SER A 695 -27.94 22.72 -13.95
N LEU A 696 -27.13 23.78 -14.02
CA LEU A 696 -26.35 24.26 -12.88
C LEU A 696 -27.26 24.98 -11.86
N LYS A 697 -27.55 24.31 -10.74
CA LYS A 697 -28.36 24.85 -9.63
C LYS A 697 -27.50 25.59 -8.60
N MET A 698 -28.02 26.64 -7.96
CA MET A 698 -27.29 27.41 -6.93
C MET A 698 -26.97 26.57 -5.68
N GLU A 699 -27.79 25.56 -5.39
CA GLU A 699 -27.61 24.61 -4.29
C GLU A 699 -26.31 23.82 -4.41
N LEU A 700 -25.87 23.48 -5.63
CA LEU A 700 -24.60 22.80 -5.90
C LEU A 700 -23.38 23.67 -5.53
N LEU A 701 -23.58 24.99 -5.56
CA LEU A 701 -22.58 25.99 -5.24
C LEU A 701 -22.56 26.36 -3.74
N ASN A 702 -23.46 25.78 -2.93
CA ASN A 702 -23.45 25.97 -1.48
C ASN A 702 -22.27 25.22 -0.84
N PRO A 703 -21.49 25.80 0.08
CA PRO A 703 -20.39 25.12 0.76
C PRO A 703 -20.73 23.70 1.25
N ARG A 704 -21.96 23.46 1.74
CA ARG A 704 -22.43 22.14 2.22
C ARG A 704 -22.47 21.04 1.15
N ALA A 705 -22.52 21.37 -0.14
CA ALA A 705 -22.52 20.42 -1.26
C ALA A 705 -21.10 19.97 -1.68
N GLN A 706 -20.11 20.03 -0.79
CA GLN A 706 -18.71 19.72 -1.12
C GLN A 706 -18.52 18.31 -1.68
N LEU A 707 -19.21 17.32 -1.12
CA LEU A 707 -19.12 15.94 -1.59
C LEU A 707 -19.63 15.80 -3.03
N GLN A 708 -20.77 16.44 -3.34
CA GLN A 708 -21.35 16.41 -4.68
C GLN A 708 -20.47 17.14 -5.71
N ARG A 709 -19.86 18.28 -5.33
CA ARG A 709 -18.88 18.96 -6.20
C ARG A 709 -17.66 18.11 -6.49
N LYS A 710 -17.15 17.41 -5.47
CA LYS A 710 -16.04 16.47 -5.64
C LYS A 710 -16.43 15.33 -6.59
N THR A 711 -17.61 14.74 -6.41
CA THR A 711 -18.12 13.69 -7.32
C THR A 711 -18.23 14.19 -8.76
N LEU A 712 -18.72 15.42 -8.99
CA LEU A 712 -18.80 16.02 -10.33
C LEU A 712 -17.41 16.27 -10.94
N ALA A 713 -16.44 16.71 -10.13
CA ALA A 713 -15.06 16.91 -10.59
C ALA A 713 -14.38 15.57 -10.94
N ASP A 714 -14.50 14.56 -10.08
CA ASP A 714 -13.97 13.21 -10.31
C ASP A 714 -14.62 12.56 -11.55
N LEU A 715 -15.92 12.78 -11.74
CA LEU A 715 -16.66 12.33 -12.93
C LEU A 715 -16.18 13.00 -14.22
N GLN A 716 -16.03 14.33 -14.21
CA GLN A 716 -15.49 15.07 -15.35
C GLN A 716 -14.03 14.67 -15.65
N HIS A 717 -13.25 14.29 -14.63
CA HIS A 717 -11.90 13.76 -14.84
C HIS A 717 -11.92 12.36 -15.46
N ALA A 718 -12.79 11.47 -14.98
CA ALA A 718 -12.86 10.09 -15.44
C ALA A 718 -13.50 9.94 -16.84
N VAL A 719 -14.49 10.79 -17.15
CA VAL A 719 -15.21 10.77 -18.44
C VAL A 719 -15.42 12.21 -18.96
N PRO A 720 -14.35 12.86 -19.45
CA PRO A 720 -14.42 14.27 -19.85
C PRO A 720 -15.47 14.54 -20.92
N GLY A 721 -16.34 15.52 -20.68
CA GLY A 721 -17.29 16.03 -21.66
C GLY A 721 -18.53 15.18 -21.88
N ASN A 722 -18.81 14.19 -21.02
CA ASN A 722 -20.07 13.45 -21.08
C ASN A 722 -21.18 14.20 -20.30
N GLU A 723 -21.96 15.00 -21.02
CA GLU A 723 -22.99 15.88 -20.45
C GLU A 723 -24.08 15.09 -19.72
N ASP A 724 -24.47 13.94 -20.26
CA ASP A 724 -25.52 13.09 -19.68
C ASP A 724 -25.15 12.56 -18.29
N TYR A 725 -23.88 12.20 -18.07
CA TYR A 725 -23.43 11.70 -16.77
C TYR A 725 -23.40 12.81 -15.74
N LEU A 726 -22.95 14.00 -16.15
CA LEU A 726 -22.95 15.19 -15.29
C LEU A 726 -24.37 15.61 -14.92
N ARG A 727 -25.31 15.59 -15.87
CA ARG A 727 -26.72 15.90 -15.61
C ARG A 727 -27.33 14.92 -14.61
N LEU A 728 -27.09 13.61 -14.80
CA LEU A 728 -27.58 12.60 -13.84
C LEU A 728 -26.96 12.79 -12.46
N ALA A 729 -25.67 13.08 -12.34
CA ALA A 729 -25.01 13.31 -11.04
C ALA A 729 -25.43 14.64 -10.36
N ALA A 730 -25.82 15.64 -11.14
CA ALA A 730 -26.25 16.96 -10.66
C ALA A 730 -27.74 17.02 -10.26
N GLY A 731 -28.55 16.05 -10.70
CA GLY A 731 -29.98 16.00 -10.37
C GLY A 731 -30.27 15.74 -8.89
N ASP A 732 -31.54 15.92 -8.52
CA ASP A 732 -32.08 15.81 -7.16
C ASP A 732 -33.10 14.69 -7.00
N ASP A 733 -33.29 13.86 -8.04
CA ASP A 733 -34.17 12.70 -7.98
C ASP A 733 -33.48 11.46 -7.37
N SER A 734 -34.25 10.38 -7.16
CA SER A 734 -33.73 9.15 -6.59
C SER A 734 -32.67 8.49 -7.48
N LYS A 735 -32.76 8.64 -8.81
CA LYS A 735 -31.76 8.06 -9.73
C LYS A 735 -30.44 8.80 -9.64
N SER A 736 -30.48 10.13 -9.56
CA SER A 736 -29.32 10.98 -9.32
C SER A 736 -28.65 10.66 -7.99
N HIS A 737 -29.45 10.45 -6.95
CA HIS A 737 -28.96 10.03 -5.66
C HIS A 737 -28.25 8.66 -5.74
N ASP A 738 -28.91 7.66 -6.32
CA ASP A 738 -28.37 6.30 -6.48
C ASP A 738 -27.08 6.30 -7.33
N PHE A 739 -27.05 7.09 -8.40
CA PHE A 739 -25.88 7.26 -9.23
C PHE A 739 -24.70 7.85 -8.46
N ASN A 740 -24.94 8.88 -7.64
CA ASN A 740 -23.90 9.49 -6.81
C ASN A 740 -23.31 8.52 -5.78
N LEU A 741 -24.13 7.66 -5.16
CA LEU A 741 -23.64 6.63 -4.25
C LEU A 741 -22.72 5.62 -4.98
N ILE A 742 -23.10 5.20 -6.18
CA ILE A 742 -22.28 4.29 -7.01
C ILE A 742 -20.97 4.97 -7.43
N LEU A 743 -21.00 6.25 -7.82
CA LEU A 743 -19.81 7.00 -8.20
C LEU A 743 -18.80 7.11 -7.06
N GLN A 744 -19.25 7.41 -5.85
CA GLN A 744 -18.37 7.47 -4.67
C GLN A 744 -17.62 6.15 -4.45
N GLN A 745 -18.30 5.03 -4.63
CA GLN A 745 -17.68 3.72 -4.54
C GLN A 745 -16.68 3.46 -5.68
N ILE A 746 -17.02 3.81 -6.92
CA ILE A 746 -16.12 3.67 -8.08
C ILE A 746 -14.81 4.44 -7.81
N PHE A 747 -14.90 5.69 -7.36
CA PHE A 747 -13.74 6.53 -7.11
C PHE A 747 -12.92 6.09 -5.88
N SER A 748 -13.53 5.44 -4.89
CA SER A 748 -12.82 4.89 -3.74
C SER A 748 -11.91 3.69 -4.06
N ARG A 749 -12.16 2.97 -5.17
CA ARG A 749 -11.52 1.69 -5.49
C ARG A 749 -10.12 1.78 -6.13
N GLN A 750 -9.55 2.97 -6.26
CA GLN A 750 -8.24 3.22 -6.89
C GLN A 750 -8.07 2.54 -8.27
N LEU A 751 -9.16 2.43 -9.03
CA LEU A 751 -9.13 1.84 -10.37
C LEU A 751 -8.44 2.78 -11.36
N PRO A 752 -7.76 2.26 -12.41
CA PRO A 752 -7.27 3.10 -13.50
C PRO A 752 -8.44 3.82 -14.20
N ALA A 753 -8.18 4.97 -14.82
CA ALA A 753 -9.21 5.81 -15.44
C ALA A 753 -10.07 5.05 -16.46
N SER A 754 -9.47 4.14 -17.25
CA SER A 754 -10.20 3.28 -18.19
C SER A 754 -11.18 2.33 -17.49
N GLY A 755 -10.82 1.81 -16.32
CA GLY A 755 -11.68 0.96 -15.50
C GLY A 755 -12.81 1.75 -14.84
N GLN A 756 -12.52 2.97 -14.37
CA GLN A 756 -13.53 3.87 -13.82
C GLN A 756 -14.57 4.23 -14.90
N LYS A 757 -14.11 4.63 -16.08
CA LYS A 757 -14.98 4.95 -17.23
C LYS A 757 -15.96 3.82 -17.55
N LEU A 758 -15.48 2.58 -17.70
CA LEU A 758 -16.33 1.43 -17.99
C LEU A 758 -17.37 1.16 -16.90
N LEU A 759 -17.01 1.33 -15.63
CA LEU A 759 -17.95 1.16 -14.51
C LEU A 759 -19.01 2.27 -14.49
N ILE A 760 -18.63 3.52 -14.77
CA ILE A 760 -19.54 4.67 -14.85
C ILE A 760 -20.55 4.46 -15.99
N GLU A 761 -20.07 4.08 -17.17
CA GLU A 761 -20.91 3.78 -18.34
C GLU A 761 -21.91 2.66 -18.04
N ALA A 762 -21.45 1.58 -17.40
CA ALA A 762 -22.31 0.44 -17.06
C ALA A 762 -23.37 0.80 -16.00
N ALA A 763 -22.99 1.58 -14.97
CA ALA A 763 -23.88 2.08 -13.93
C ALA A 763 -24.94 3.03 -14.50
N TYR A 764 -24.54 3.99 -15.32
CA TYR A 764 -25.44 4.91 -16.00
C TYR A 764 -26.46 4.16 -16.85
N THR A 765 -25.99 3.21 -17.66
CA THR A 765 -26.84 2.38 -18.52
C THR A 765 -27.84 1.57 -17.69
N ALA A 766 -27.40 1.01 -16.56
CA ALA A 766 -28.24 0.21 -15.67
C ALA A 766 -29.37 1.06 -15.04
N LEU A 767 -29.06 2.25 -14.53
CA LEU A 767 -30.04 3.16 -13.90
C LEU A 767 -31.04 3.78 -14.89
N ASN A 768 -30.59 4.12 -16.10
CA ASN A 768 -31.47 4.76 -17.07
C ASN A 768 -32.36 3.76 -17.82
N ASN A 769 -31.85 2.57 -18.10
CA ASN A 769 -32.61 1.55 -18.84
C ASN A 769 -33.31 0.54 -17.93
N ASN A 770 -33.14 0.61 -16.61
CA ASN A 770 -33.57 -0.41 -15.64
C ASN A 770 -33.12 -1.83 -16.06
N LYS A 771 -31.92 -1.94 -16.63
CA LYS A 771 -31.35 -3.18 -17.16
C LYS A 771 -29.99 -3.45 -16.54
N LEU A 772 -29.96 -4.33 -15.56
CA LEU A 772 -28.73 -4.78 -14.89
C LEU A 772 -27.81 -5.61 -15.80
N ASP A 773 -28.27 -5.97 -17.00
CA ASP A 773 -27.47 -6.73 -17.98
C ASP A 773 -26.24 -5.97 -18.46
N SER A 774 -26.25 -4.63 -18.42
CA SER A 774 -25.06 -3.81 -18.74
C SER A 774 -23.88 -4.09 -17.80
N LEU A 775 -24.16 -4.60 -16.59
CA LEU A 775 -23.17 -4.96 -15.57
C LEU A 775 -22.63 -6.39 -15.73
N GLN A 776 -23.04 -7.12 -16.77
CA GLN A 776 -22.43 -8.42 -17.09
C GLN A 776 -21.04 -8.23 -17.68
N ALA A 777 -20.13 -9.15 -17.35
CA ALA A 777 -18.76 -9.16 -17.88
C ALA A 777 -18.70 -9.79 -19.28
N ASP A 778 -19.42 -9.17 -20.22
CA ASP A 778 -19.64 -9.65 -21.59
C ASP A 778 -18.49 -9.34 -22.56
N SER A 779 -17.74 -8.25 -22.32
CA SER A 779 -16.56 -7.87 -23.11
C SER A 779 -15.24 -8.27 -22.44
N PRO A 780 -14.12 -8.44 -23.20
CA PRO A 780 -12.79 -8.68 -22.63
C PRO A 780 -12.36 -7.64 -21.60
N GLU A 781 -12.71 -6.37 -21.82
CA GLU A 781 -12.43 -5.25 -20.92
C GLU A 781 -13.24 -5.36 -19.64
N LYS A 782 -14.54 -5.71 -19.73
CA LYS A 782 -15.40 -5.93 -18.56
C LYS A 782 -15.03 -7.20 -17.79
N LYS A 783 -14.51 -8.25 -18.44
CA LYS A 783 -13.99 -9.45 -17.77
C LYS A 783 -12.87 -9.13 -16.79
N ARG A 784 -12.01 -8.14 -17.10
CA ARG A 784 -10.99 -7.63 -16.16
C ARG A 784 -11.60 -6.91 -14.94
N LEU A 785 -12.86 -6.48 -15.04
CA LEU A 785 -13.62 -5.81 -13.99
C LEU A 785 -14.75 -6.69 -13.43
N ALA A 786 -14.72 -8.01 -13.66
CA ALA A 786 -15.83 -8.91 -13.32
C ALA A 786 -16.22 -8.84 -11.83
N LYS A 787 -15.24 -8.76 -10.92
CA LYS A 787 -15.49 -8.62 -9.47
C LYS A 787 -16.13 -7.27 -9.12
N PRO A 788 -15.57 -6.11 -9.50
CA PRO A 788 -16.22 -4.81 -9.32
C PRO A 788 -17.63 -4.70 -9.90
N LEU A 789 -17.84 -5.23 -11.11
CA LEU A 789 -19.14 -5.26 -11.80
C LEU A 789 -20.15 -6.17 -11.10
N GLY A 790 -19.72 -7.36 -10.67
CA GLY A 790 -20.55 -8.28 -9.90
C GLY A 790 -21.03 -7.68 -8.59
N GLN A 791 -20.12 -7.04 -7.83
CA GLN A 791 -20.50 -6.36 -6.59
C GLN A 791 -21.47 -5.19 -6.86
N MET A 792 -21.22 -4.39 -7.89
CA MET A 792 -22.10 -3.27 -8.27
C MET A 792 -23.49 -3.76 -8.68
N ARG A 793 -23.57 -4.83 -9.47
CA ARG A 793 -24.83 -5.48 -9.83
C ARG A 793 -25.61 -5.89 -8.59
N THR A 794 -24.95 -6.55 -7.64
CA THR A 794 -25.59 -6.95 -6.39
C THR A 794 -26.05 -5.74 -5.57
N GLN A 795 -25.25 -4.67 -5.50
CA GLN A 795 -25.66 -3.44 -4.81
C GLN A 795 -26.88 -2.80 -5.44
N MET A 796 -26.90 -2.64 -6.77
CA MET A 796 -28.06 -2.08 -7.47
C MET A 796 -29.32 -2.95 -7.31
N GLN A 797 -29.19 -4.28 -7.32
CA GLN A 797 -30.29 -5.18 -7.00
C GLN A 797 -30.82 -4.96 -5.58
N LEU A 798 -29.93 -4.80 -4.60
CA LEU A 798 -30.32 -4.50 -3.23
C LEU A 798 -30.99 -3.13 -3.12
N MET A 799 -30.51 -2.11 -3.84
CA MET A 799 -31.13 -0.78 -3.88
C MET A 799 -32.55 -0.86 -4.45
N ASP A 800 -32.74 -1.56 -5.57
CA ASP A 800 -34.06 -1.80 -6.15
C ASP A 800 -35.00 -2.51 -5.16
N HIS A 801 -34.49 -3.52 -4.44
CA HIS A 801 -35.25 -4.20 -3.40
C HIS A 801 -35.59 -3.29 -2.22
N PHE A 802 -34.66 -2.43 -1.80
CA PHE A 802 -34.83 -1.49 -0.69
C PHE A 802 -35.87 -0.41 -1.03
N HIS A 803 -35.83 0.10 -2.26
CA HIS A 803 -36.84 1.00 -2.81
C HIS A 803 -38.22 0.32 -2.87
N GLY A 804 -38.28 -0.93 -3.34
CA GLY A 804 -39.52 -1.72 -3.33
C GLY A 804 -40.07 -1.97 -1.93
N LEU A 805 -39.21 -2.01 -0.91
CA LEU A 805 -39.59 -2.10 0.50
C LEU A 805 -39.85 -0.72 1.15
N GLN A 806 -39.68 0.39 0.43
CA GLN A 806 -39.83 1.75 0.97
C GLN A 806 -38.99 1.97 2.25
N LEU A 807 -37.75 1.48 2.23
CA LEU A 807 -36.83 1.70 3.35
C LEU A 807 -36.36 3.17 3.38
N GLU A 808 -36.07 3.66 4.58
CA GLU A 808 -35.51 5.01 4.77
C GLU A 808 -34.12 5.14 4.13
N GLN A 809 -33.78 6.38 3.74
CA GLN A 809 -32.52 6.71 3.08
C GLN A 809 -31.26 6.23 3.83
N LYS A 810 -31.29 6.26 5.17
CA LYS A 810 -30.17 5.83 6.01
C LYS A 810 -29.70 4.39 5.76
N TYR A 811 -30.59 3.50 5.30
CA TYR A 811 -30.25 2.12 4.97
C TYR A 811 -29.49 2.03 3.64
N LEU A 812 -29.86 2.86 2.65
CA LEU A 812 -29.15 2.96 1.37
C LEU A 812 -27.75 3.57 1.57
N ASP A 813 -27.65 4.60 2.43
CA ASP A 813 -26.36 5.21 2.76
C ASP A 813 -25.41 4.18 3.40
N LEU A 814 -25.91 3.36 4.36
CA LEU A 814 -25.12 2.30 4.98
C LEU A 814 -24.82 1.13 4.02
N LEU A 815 -25.70 0.83 3.07
CA LEU A 815 -25.48 -0.18 2.04
C LEU A 815 -24.31 0.19 1.11
N MET A 816 -24.13 1.48 0.85
CA MET A 816 -23.16 2.02 -0.10
C MET A 816 -21.88 2.55 0.55
N GLY A 817 -21.87 2.68 1.88
CA GLY A 817 -20.68 3.08 2.64
C GLY A 817 -19.50 2.12 2.47
N GLN A 818 -18.29 2.63 2.72
CA GLN A 818 -17.03 1.88 2.55
C GLN A 818 -16.38 1.46 3.87
N ASP A 819 -16.98 1.82 5.01
CA ASP A 819 -16.48 1.42 6.31
C ASP A 819 -16.82 -0.04 6.64
N THR A 820 -16.24 -0.55 7.72
CA THR A 820 -16.41 -1.93 8.14
C THR A 820 -17.86 -2.30 8.48
N ASN A 821 -18.64 -1.37 9.02
CA ASN A 821 -20.05 -1.59 9.34
C ASN A 821 -20.88 -1.64 8.06
N SER A 822 -20.61 -0.74 7.11
CA SER A 822 -21.25 -0.76 5.78
C SER A 822 -21.00 -2.07 5.05
N GLN A 823 -19.77 -2.61 5.08
CA GLN A 823 -19.47 -3.91 4.47
C GLN A 823 -20.19 -5.08 5.17
N ARG A 824 -20.32 -5.04 6.50
CA ARG A 824 -21.09 -6.04 7.27
C ARG A 824 -22.57 -5.97 6.94
N PHE A 825 -23.12 -4.75 6.86
CA PHE A 825 -24.50 -4.51 6.47
C PHE A 825 -24.77 -5.04 5.07
N PHE A 826 -23.92 -4.71 4.09
CA PHE A 826 -24.01 -5.23 2.72
C PHE A 826 -24.00 -6.76 2.68
N ASN A 827 -23.03 -7.41 3.32
CA ASN A 827 -22.93 -8.87 3.33
C ASN A 827 -24.16 -9.53 3.96
N ALA A 828 -24.68 -8.97 5.06
CA ALA A 828 -25.89 -9.46 5.70
C ALA A 828 -27.12 -9.26 4.78
N ALA A 829 -27.24 -8.11 4.13
CA ALA A 829 -28.35 -7.82 3.22
C ALA A 829 -28.38 -8.74 2.00
N VAL A 830 -27.22 -9.01 1.38
CA VAL A 830 -27.08 -10.01 0.30
C VAL A 830 -27.57 -11.38 0.78
N PHE A 831 -27.17 -11.80 1.97
CA PHE A 831 -27.59 -13.09 2.53
C PHE A 831 -29.10 -13.15 2.77
N VAL A 832 -29.69 -12.10 3.36
CA VAL A 832 -31.13 -11.98 3.60
C VAL A 832 -31.90 -12.11 2.29
N GLU A 833 -31.55 -11.33 1.27
CA GLU A 833 -32.24 -11.36 -0.03
C GLU A 833 -32.12 -12.71 -0.74
N THR A 834 -30.90 -13.27 -0.77
CA THR A 834 -30.66 -14.58 -1.39
C THR A 834 -31.53 -15.67 -0.77
N GLN A 835 -31.58 -15.73 0.56
CA GLN A 835 -32.37 -16.75 1.27
C GLN A 835 -33.88 -16.53 1.12
N CYS A 836 -34.35 -15.28 1.11
CA CYS A 836 -35.76 -14.98 0.86
C CYS A 836 -36.16 -15.34 -0.57
N GLU A 837 -35.31 -15.07 -1.56
CA GLU A 837 -35.57 -15.42 -2.96
C GLU A 837 -35.58 -16.94 -3.19
N GLU A 838 -34.63 -17.68 -2.62
CA GLU A 838 -34.64 -19.15 -2.65
C GLU A 838 -35.89 -19.73 -2.00
N MET A 839 -36.32 -19.15 -0.88
CA MET A 839 -37.55 -19.53 -0.20
C MET A 839 -38.78 -19.25 -1.07
N ARG A 840 -38.87 -18.09 -1.72
CA ARG A 840 -39.93 -17.75 -2.69
C ARG A 840 -39.96 -18.76 -3.83
N LYS A 841 -38.84 -18.98 -4.54
CA LYS A 841 -38.74 -19.92 -5.66
C LYS A 841 -39.17 -21.34 -5.25
N ARG A 842 -38.71 -21.80 -4.09
CA ARG A 842 -39.07 -23.12 -3.56
C ARG A 842 -40.56 -23.23 -3.25
N LEU A 843 -41.14 -22.25 -2.55
CA LEU A 843 -42.56 -22.29 -2.20
C LEU A 843 -43.45 -22.11 -3.42
N LEU A 844 -43.07 -21.25 -4.37
CA LEU A 844 -43.79 -21.11 -5.64
C LEU A 844 -43.88 -22.45 -6.37
N LYS A 845 -42.80 -23.25 -6.36
CA LYS A 845 -42.77 -24.59 -6.98
C LYS A 845 -43.53 -25.65 -6.16
N THR A 846 -43.45 -25.61 -4.84
CA THR A 846 -43.88 -26.73 -3.98
C THR A 846 -45.24 -26.51 -3.30
N ASN A 847 -45.61 -25.26 -3.03
CA ASN A 847 -46.86 -24.87 -2.39
C ASN A 847 -47.22 -23.39 -2.72
N PRO A 848 -47.82 -23.12 -3.90
CA PRO A 848 -48.15 -21.76 -4.35
C PRO A 848 -49.09 -20.99 -3.42
N ALA A 849 -50.04 -21.68 -2.76
CA ALA A 849 -50.95 -21.05 -1.81
C ALA A 849 -50.19 -20.49 -0.60
N LYS A 850 -49.24 -21.26 -0.06
CA LYS A 850 -48.35 -20.84 1.03
C LYS A 850 -47.38 -19.74 0.59
N HIS A 851 -46.91 -19.78 -0.66
CA HIS A 851 -46.12 -18.70 -1.24
C HIS A 851 -46.87 -17.36 -1.18
N ASN A 852 -48.12 -17.32 -1.64
CA ASN A 852 -48.90 -16.08 -1.68
C ASN A 852 -49.19 -15.52 -0.29
N LEU A 853 -49.52 -16.39 0.68
CA LEU A 853 -49.71 -15.99 2.08
C LEU A 853 -48.42 -15.45 2.73
N MET A 854 -47.25 -15.89 2.27
CA MET A 854 -45.96 -15.50 2.85
C MET A 854 -45.50 -14.10 2.41
N LEU A 855 -45.84 -13.65 1.20
CA LEU A 855 -45.22 -12.47 0.56
C LEU A 855 -45.29 -11.20 1.44
N GLU A 856 -46.45 -10.92 2.03
CA GLU A 856 -46.62 -9.74 2.89
C GLU A 856 -45.79 -9.85 4.18
N HIS A 857 -45.84 -11.01 4.84
CA HIS A 857 -45.07 -11.25 6.07
C HIS A 857 -43.55 -11.26 5.81
N GLU A 858 -43.13 -11.72 4.65
CA GLU A 858 -41.73 -11.75 4.23
C GLU A 858 -41.18 -10.34 3.96
N ALA A 859 -41.97 -9.46 3.34
CA ALA A 859 -41.62 -8.05 3.18
C ALA A 859 -41.44 -7.36 4.55
N ASN A 860 -42.38 -7.56 5.48
CA ASN A 860 -42.29 -6.99 6.84
C ASN A 860 -41.10 -7.55 7.63
N TYR A 861 -40.83 -8.85 7.50
CA TYR A 861 -39.67 -9.50 8.09
C TYR A 861 -38.35 -8.88 7.59
N ARG A 862 -38.20 -8.71 6.27
CA ARG A 862 -37.01 -8.06 5.69
C ARG A 862 -36.82 -6.64 6.22
N LYS A 863 -37.88 -5.81 6.24
CA LYS A 863 -37.81 -4.45 6.81
C LYS A 863 -37.33 -4.46 8.27
N ALA A 864 -37.87 -5.36 9.08
CA ALA A 864 -37.47 -5.50 10.47
C ALA A 864 -36.00 -5.92 10.62
N LEU A 865 -35.52 -6.86 9.80
CA LEU A 865 -34.12 -7.27 9.81
C LEU A 865 -33.16 -6.14 9.42
N TYR A 866 -33.48 -5.34 8.40
CA TYR A 866 -32.65 -4.21 8.01
C TYR A 866 -32.60 -3.13 9.10
N SER A 867 -33.72 -2.87 9.77
CA SER A 867 -33.76 -2.01 10.96
C SER A 867 -32.87 -2.54 12.09
N ILE A 868 -32.99 -3.84 12.44
CA ILE A 868 -32.16 -4.46 13.49
C ILE A 868 -30.67 -4.44 13.12
N LEU A 869 -30.33 -4.72 11.86
CA LEU A 869 -28.96 -4.65 11.34
C LEU A 869 -28.38 -3.25 11.46
N TYR A 870 -29.12 -2.24 10.99
CA TYR A 870 -28.69 -0.85 11.04
C TYR A 870 -28.43 -0.41 12.48
N ASP A 871 -29.41 -0.61 13.37
CA ASP A 871 -29.28 -0.22 14.78
C ASP A 871 -28.09 -0.95 15.42
N GLY A 872 -27.94 -2.26 15.17
CA GLY A 872 -26.87 -3.08 15.73
C GLY A 872 -25.47 -2.72 15.23
N LEU A 873 -25.35 -2.18 14.01
CA LEU A 873 -24.05 -1.81 13.42
C LEU A 873 -23.67 -0.36 13.69
N THR A 874 -24.65 0.54 13.84
CA THR A 874 -24.41 1.98 14.06
C THR A 874 -24.42 2.39 15.53
N SER A 875 -24.98 1.56 16.43
CA SER A 875 -25.00 1.85 17.86
C SER A 875 -23.61 1.80 18.51
N PRO A 876 -23.34 2.63 19.53
CA PRO A 876 -22.08 2.60 20.28
C PRO A 876 -21.80 1.21 20.86
N ALA A 877 -20.53 0.79 20.86
CA ALA A 877 -20.11 -0.58 21.22
C ALA A 877 -20.57 -1.09 22.60
N GLY A 878 -21.02 -0.19 23.50
CA GLY A 878 -21.51 -0.52 24.84
C GLY A 878 -23.03 -0.77 24.98
N SER A 879 -23.86 -0.53 23.96
CA SER A 879 -25.33 -0.64 24.08
C SER A 879 -25.92 -1.98 23.62
N LYS A 880 -25.09 -2.95 23.23
CA LYS A 880 -25.55 -4.22 22.62
C LYS A 880 -26.02 -5.22 23.67
N ASN A 881 -27.22 -5.03 24.20
CA ASN A 881 -27.88 -6.03 25.04
C ASN A 881 -28.26 -7.26 24.19
N LYS A 882 -27.53 -8.37 24.35
CA LYS A 882 -27.76 -9.62 23.59
C LYS A 882 -29.18 -10.17 23.73
N ASN A 883 -29.80 -9.99 24.90
CA ASN A 883 -31.16 -10.47 25.15
C ASN A 883 -32.19 -9.65 24.37
N GLU A 884 -31.99 -8.34 24.30
CA GLU A 884 -32.84 -7.42 23.54
C GLU A 884 -32.72 -7.69 22.03
N LEU A 885 -31.51 -7.84 21.50
CA LEU A 885 -31.28 -8.22 20.11
C LEU A 885 -31.98 -9.54 19.76
N SER A 886 -31.83 -10.55 20.63
CA SER A 886 -32.48 -11.86 20.44
C SER A 886 -34.01 -11.75 20.49
N GLN A 887 -34.55 -10.85 21.33
CA GLN A 887 -35.99 -10.62 21.39
C GLN A 887 -36.51 -9.94 20.11
N ARG A 888 -35.86 -8.86 19.66
CA ARG A 888 -36.23 -8.16 18.43
C ARG A 888 -36.20 -9.07 17.20
N LEU A 889 -35.20 -9.95 17.10
CA LEU A 889 -35.13 -10.95 16.03
C LEU A 889 -36.30 -11.94 16.11
N ARG A 890 -36.63 -12.46 17.30
CA ARG A 890 -37.79 -13.33 17.48
C ARG A 890 -39.09 -12.64 17.09
N ASP A 891 -39.29 -11.39 17.51
CA ASP A 891 -40.48 -10.61 17.21
C ASP A 891 -40.62 -10.37 15.69
N ALA A 892 -39.51 -10.16 14.99
CA ALA A 892 -39.48 -10.08 13.53
C ALA A 892 -39.82 -11.41 12.85
N GLU A 893 -39.33 -12.54 13.37
CA GLU A 893 -39.58 -13.87 12.79
C GLU A 893 -41.04 -14.35 12.95
N GLN A 894 -41.68 -14.09 14.10
CA GLN A 894 -42.95 -14.71 14.48
C GLN A 894 -44.08 -14.60 13.43
N PRO A 895 -44.37 -13.42 12.85
CA PRO A 895 -45.45 -13.29 11.86
C PRO A 895 -45.21 -14.19 10.64
N LEU A 896 -43.98 -14.25 10.17
CA LEU A 896 -43.59 -15.07 9.03
C LEU A 896 -43.61 -16.57 9.37
N LEU A 897 -43.12 -16.94 10.56
CA LEU A 897 -43.13 -18.33 11.03
C LEU A 897 -44.56 -18.88 11.19
N SER A 898 -45.53 -18.06 11.60
CA SER A 898 -46.93 -18.49 11.73
C SER A 898 -47.51 -19.05 10.43
N VAL A 899 -47.08 -18.51 9.29
CA VAL A 899 -47.45 -19.01 7.95
C VAL A 899 -46.55 -20.17 7.54
N LEU A 900 -45.25 -20.10 7.85
CA LEU A 900 -44.27 -21.08 7.40
C LEU A 900 -44.28 -22.40 8.18
N ASP A 901 -44.74 -22.44 9.42
CA ASP A 901 -44.72 -23.65 10.24
C ASP A 901 -45.87 -24.63 9.97
N VAL A 902 -46.89 -24.19 9.21
CA VAL A 902 -47.96 -25.07 8.73
C VAL A 902 -47.36 -26.16 7.84
N ASP A 903 -47.26 -27.38 8.39
CA ASP A 903 -46.65 -28.52 7.74
C ASP A 903 -47.68 -29.27 6.89
N SER A 904 -47.38 -29.45 5.61
CA SER A 904 -48.20 -30.26 4.71
C SER A 904 -47.98 -31.77 4.93
N ARG A 905 -46.91 -32.19 5.62
CA ARG A 905 -46.58 -33.61 5.90
C ARG A 905 -46.02 -33.82 7.32
N PRO A 906 -46.81 -33.55 8.38
CA PRO A 906 -46.34 -33.61 9.77
C PRO A 906 -45.82 -34.99 10.19
N ALA A 907 -46.43 -36.06 9.68
CA ALA A 907 -46.00 -37.43 9.97
C ALA A 907 -44.60 -37.73 9.44
N LEU A 908 -44.32 -37.36 8.18
CA LEU A 908 -43.02 -37.59 7.54
C LEU A 908 -41.92 -36.81 8.26
N ARG A 909 -42.18 -35.54 8.61
CA ARG A 909 -41.20 -34.71 9.33
C ARG A 909 -40.89 -35.28 10.71
N ARG A 910 -41.91 -35.73 11.45
CA ARG A 910 -41.72 -36.37 12.77
C ARG A 910 -40.84 -37.61 12.66
N THR A 911 -41.05 -38.45 11.64
CA THR A 911 -40.21 -39.63 11.39
C THR A 911 -38.76 -39.24 11.06
N MET A 912 -38.54 -38.27 10.17
CA MET A 912 -37.20 -37.79 9.81
C MET A 912 -36.47 -37.15 10.99
N LYS A 913 -37.18 -36.41 11.85
CA LYS A 913 -36.63 -35.85 13.10
C LYS A 913 -36.07 -36.96 13.98
N VAL A 914 -36.82 -38.05 14.21
CA VAL A 914 -36.34 -39.17 15.04
C VAL A 914 -35.10 -39.80 14.44
N ILE A 915 -35.12 -40.10 13.14
CA ILE A 915 -34.00 -40.75 12.43
C ILE A 915 -32.73 -39.89 12.48
N ALA A 916 -32.83 -38.62 12.09
CA ALA A 916 -31.66 -37.74 11.99
C ALA A 916 -31.03 -37.43 13.35
N ASN A 917 -31.85 -37.24 14.40
CA ASN A 917 -31.33 -36.99 15.75
C ASN A 917 -30.76 -38.26 16.38
N PHE A 918 -31.29 -39.45 16.07
CA PHE A 918 -30.68 -40.72 16.46
C PHE A 918 -29.27 -40.88 15.89
N PHE A 919 -29.08 -40.65 14.58
CA PHE A 919 -27.75 -40.68 13.96
C PHE A 919 -26.82 -39.60 14.51
N SER A 920 -27.36 -38.43 14.87
CA SER A 920 -26.55 -37.36 15.46
C SER A 920 -26.03 -37.70 16.84
N ILE A 921 -26.80 -38.44 17.66
CA ILE A 921 -26.34 -38.97 18.96
C ILE A 921 -25.20 -40.00 18.75
N LEU A 922 -25.30 -40.87 17.74
CA LEU A 922 -24.23 -41.82 17.40
C LEU A 922 -22.93 -41.12 16.99
N LEU A 923 -23.02 -39.90 16.43
CA LEU A 923 -21.87 -39.04 16.08
C LEU A 923 -21.51 -38.06 17.21
N ILE A 924 -21.74 -38.45 18.47
CA ILE A 924 -21.40 -37.67 19.69
C ILE A 924 -22.04 -36.26 19.68
N GLY A 925 -23.19 -36.10 19.02
CA GLY A 925 -23.92 -34.84 18.94
C GLY A 925 -23.26 -33.76 18.06
N ILE A 926 -22.15 -34.05 17.38
CA ILE A 926 -21.46 -33.08 16.51
C ILE A 926 -22.38 -32.50 15.43
N PRO A 927 -23.20 -33.31 14.71
CA PRO A 927 -24.12 -32.78 13.72
C PRO A 927 -25.18 -31.84 14.32
N ASN A 928 -25.72 -32.18 15.51
CA ASN A 928 -26.67 -31.32 16.23
C ASN A 928 -26.02 -30.01 16.70
N MET A 929 -24.75 -30.05 17.12
CA MET A 929 -24.01 -28.84 17.47
C MET A 929 -23.75 -27.95 16.25
N ILE A 930 -23.38 -28.53 15.10
CA ILE A 930 -23.19 -27.78 13.84
C ILE A 930 -24.53 -27.18 13.40
N HIS A 931 -25.62 -27.95 13.49
CA HIS A 931 -26.96 -27.48 13.17
C HIS A 931 -27.39 -26.34 14.09
N HIS A 932 -27.26 -26.49 15.40
CA HIS A 932 -27.54 -25.42 16.39
C HIS A 932 -26.73 -24.15 16.11
N ARG A 933 -25.45 -24.29 15.80
CA ARG A 933 -24.62 -23.15 15.41
C ARG A 933 -25.11 -22.47 14.13
N ARG A 934 -25.78 -23.18 13.21
CA ARG A 934 -26.28 -22.60 11.95
C ARG A 934 -27.67 -22.02 12.08
N THR A 935 -28.58 -22.70 12.77
CA THR A 935 -30.03 -22.43 12.75
C THR A 935 -30.57 -21.89 14.06
N GLY A 936 -29.80 -21.96 15.16
CA GLY A 936 -30.26 -21.67 16.52
C GLY A 936 -31.05 -22.80 17.17
N HIS A 937 -31.29 -23.92 16.48
CA HIS A 937 -32.08 -25.05 16.97
C HIS A 937 -31.22 -26.31 17.13
N TRP A 938 -31.44 -27.07 18.20
CA TRP A 938 -30.64 -28.26 18.49
C TRP A 938 -30.98 -29.49 17.64
N ALA A 939 -32.24 -29.64 17.22
CA ALA A 939 -32.74 -30.85 16.60
C ALA A 939 -33.02 -30.67 15.10
N PHE A 940 -32.52 -31.59 14.27
CA PHE A 940 -32.85 -31.63 12.84
C PHE A 940 -34.35 -31.86 12.63
N PHE A 941 -34.92 -31.25 11.59
CA PHE A 941 -36.33 -31.38 11.18
C PHE A 941 -37.36 -30.98 12.26
N ASP A 942 -36.97 -30.15 13.23
CA ASP A 942 -37.92 -29.63 14.22
C ASP A 942 -38.94 -28.66 13.61
N ARG A 943 -38.53 -27.95 12.55
CA ARG A 943 -39.34 -26.98 11.81
C ARG A 943 -39.44 -27.35 10.33
N THR A 944 -40.34 -26.70 9.58
CA THR A 944 -40.29 -26.83 8.11
C THR A 944 -38.99 -26.23 7.58
N ARG A 945 -38.54 -26.69 6.39
CA ARG A 945 -37.34 -26.14 5.74
C ARG A 945 -37.43 -24.62 5.52
N SER A 946 -38.62 -24.07 5.26
CA SER A 946 -38.79 -22.61 5.10
C SER A 946 -38.70 -21.87 6.42
N SER A 947 -39.29 -22.39 7.48
CA SER A 947 -39.13 -21.84 8.82
C SER A 947 -37.68 -21.90 9.32
N GLU A 948 -36.96 -22.98 8.99
CA GLU A 948 -35.53 -23.11 9.30
C GLU A 948 -34.66 -22.11 8.53
N THR A 949 -34.99 -21.82 7.26
CA THR A 949 -34.37 -20.74 6.49
C THR A 949 -34.52 -19.41 7.22
N VAL A 950 -35.71 -19.07 7.72
CA VAL A 950 -35.96 -17.83 8.48
C VAL A 950 -35.08 -17.72 9.71
N SER A 951 -35.04 -18.75 10.57
CA SER A 951 -34.17 -18.72 11.75
C SER A 951 -32.67 -18.69 11.39
N THR A 952 -32.26 -19.33 10.29
CA THR A 952 -30.87 -19.24 9.79
C THR A 952 -30.50 -17.82 9.37
N VAL A 953 -31.42 -17.10 8.73
CA VAL A 953 -31.25 -15.69 8.36
C VAL A 953 -31.10 -14.81 9.59
N SER A 954 -31.99 -14.94 10.57
CA SER A 954 -31.92 -14.16 11.81
C SER A 954 -30.66 -14.48 12.63
N GLU A 955 -30.21 -15.74 12.64
CA GLU A 955 -28.96 -16.15 13.27
C GLU A 955 -27.73 -15.52 12.59
N LYS A 956 -27.74 -15.45 11.25
CA LYS A 956 -26.68 -14.77 10.49
C LYS A 956 -26.66 -13.27 10.81
N VAL A 957 -27.82 -12.62 10.84
CA VAL A 957 -27.94 -11.21 11.25
C VAL A 957 -27.38 -10.99 12.67
N ARG A 958 -27.74 -11.84 13.62
CA ARG A 958 -27.21 -11.80 14.99
C ARG A 958 -25.69 -11.85 15.02
N LYS A 959 -25.08 -12.81 14.32
CA LYS A 959 -23.62 -12.94 14.25
C LYS A 959 -22.95 -11.74 13.60
N GLU A 960 -23.55 -11.21 12.54
CA GLU A 960 -23.05 -9.99 11.88
C GLU A 960 -23.16 -8.74 12.75
N ILE A 961 -23.97 -8.74 13.83
CA ILE A 961 -24.01 -7.64 14.81
C ILE A 961 -23.05 -7.88 15.98
N GLU A 962 -22.95 -9.14 16.44
CA GLU A 962 -22.15 -9.55 17.60
C GLU A 962 -20.66 -9.69 17.29
N SER A 963 -20.28 -9.90 16.03
CA SER A 963 -18.87 -10.04 15.66
C SER A 963 -18.09 -8.79 16.07
N PRO A 964 -16.92 -8.93 16.73
CA PRO A 964 -16.09 -7.77 17.04
C PRO A 964 -15.71 -7.07 15.74
N SER A 965 -15.77 -5.74 15.68
CA SER A 965 -15.21 -5.04 14.54
C SER A 965 -13.74 -5.41 14.44
N PRO A 966 -13.23 -5.87 13.29
CA PRO A 966 -11.81 -6.12 13.10
C PRO A 966 -11.07 -4.87 13.58
N LYS A 967 -10.16 -5.05 14.54
CA LYS A 967 -9.31 -3.95 15.00
C LYS A 967 -8.69 -3.36 13.74
N ALA A 968 -8.88 -2.06 13.50
CA ALA A 968 -8.25 -1.38 12.38
C ALA A 968 -6.74 -1.68 12.49
N GLY A 969 -6.24 -2.50 11.56
CA GLY A 969 -4.81 -2.74 11.45
C GLY A 969 -4.20 -1.43 11.00
N GLY A 970 -3.63 -0.70 11.96
CA GLY A 970 -2.85 0.52 11.73
C GLY A 970 -1.46 0.20 11.23
#